data_AF-A0A2W1NJA1-F1
#
_entry.id   AF-A0A2W1NJA1-F1
#
_cell.length_a   1.000
_cell.length_b   1.000
_cell.length_c   1.000
_cell.angle_alpha   90.00
_cell.angle_beta   90.00
_cell.angle_gamma   90.00
#
_symmetry.space_group_name_H-M   'P 1'
#
loop_
_entity.id
_entity.type
_entity.pdbx_description
1 polymer ?
#
loop_
_entity_poly.entity_id
_entity_poly.type
_entity_poly.pdbx_seq_one_letter_code
_entity_poly.pdbx_strand_id
1 'polypeptide(L)'
;NSGTAIDPVNTDGATDNPDYLDLDSDNDGESDLLEGHDTNGNGVIDGTELAPAGTDADADGLDDNFDSMPLTTLNTFTNAANGTIDPATDGVFADADAPGLGDLDYREFDTDGDGISDLMDLDNDNDGIPDLIEDADADGDGNPLTNPTDTDGDGIPDIYDLDSDNDGTPDIVEAGGVDVNNDGRVDDLNPDGTLINDTDGDGLDDAYDADNGGVAILNLDTDGDGQHDFQDVDSDNDGIMDIVENGGIDIDGDGQVDDWKDTDGDGIPDYADVDQTGGTDTDGDGIDDLADVDQTGGLDTDGDGIDDLLDEDPDGDGWDNDDQSNGDEDTDGDGIPDYLDLDSDNDGTPDIIEDGGVDNNGDGRIDDFTDLDGDGADDNNMTSGQLDTDGDGVPDHEDLDSDNDGIPDTIENDVPDEDGDGIIDDFTDVDGDGLDDNNPTIIPLDTDGDGIPDYLDLDSDGDGISDIIEGGGVDNDGDGVIDNFDDANGDGFDDNDGVIPPDTDGDGKPDFQDVDSDDDGVLDQDENDVDGDGHGPDDTDGDGIPDYLDVDDDADGILTMNELDENKDGFLDDCDQDGTPDYLDPDPCELTIPDVITPNGDGKNDYFVIKGIGQYPNSKIQMFNRWGNIVYSNLDKDGGYQNDWDGTNQYGMTVGNRELPVGTYFYVLQLGDGSELIKGYIYLTK
;
A
#
# COMPACT_ATOMS: atom_id res chain seq x y z
N ASN A 1 41.97 -5.77 33.63
CA ASN A 1 42.94 -6.47 32.76
C ASN A 1 42.38 -7.82 32.37
N SER A 2 41.48 -7.75 31.41
CA SER A 2 40.97 -8.84 30.58
C SER A 2 40.73 -8.21 29.22
N GLY A 3 41.76 -7.55 28.69
CA GLY A 3 41.82 -7.23 27.26
C GLY A 3 42.42 -8.45 26.59
N THR A 4 41.77 -8.91 25.53
CA THR A 4 42.34 -9.77 24.51
C THR A 4 43.69 -9.19 24.09
N ALA A 5 44.69 -10.05 23.91
CA ALA A 5 45.96 -9.61 23.36
C ALA A 5 45.69 -9.29 21.90
N ILE A 6 45.90 -8.03 21.50
CA ILE A 6 45.97 -7.68 20.09
C ILE A 6 47.19 -8.43 19.56
N ASP A 7 47.00 -9.31 18.59
CA ASP A 7 48.14 -9.87 17.87
C ASP A 7 48.65 -8.74 16.97
N PRO A 8 49.89 -8.28 17.19
CA PRO A 8 50.41 -7.14 16.45
C PRO A 8 50.58 -7.51 14.97
N VAL A 9 50.11 -6.60 14.11
CA VAL A 9 50.20 -6.70 12.65
C VAL A 9 51.67 -6.78 12.21
N ASN A 10 51.91 -7.59 11.20
CA ASN A 10 53.18 -7.72 10.51
C ASN A 10 52.91 -7.60 9.00
N THR A 11 52.89 -6.37 8.51
CA THR A 11 52.32 -5.98 7.21
C THR A 11 53.02 -6.67 6.02
N ASP A 12 54.31 -7.02 6.16
CA ASP A 12 55.07 -7.71 5.09
C ASP A 12 54.93 -9.25 5.08
N GLY A 13 54.17 -9.83 6.03
CA GLY A 13 53.96 -11.28 6.17
C GLY A 13 55.22 -12.12 6.42
N ALA A 14 56.37 -11.52 6.76
CA ALA A 14 57.62 -12.22 7.01
C ALA A 14 57.68 -12.85 8.43
N THR A 15 58.82 -13.46 8.79
CA THR A 15 59.00 -14.21 10.07
C THR A 15 59.88 -13.47 11.08
N ASP A 16 60.05 -12.18 10.88
CA ASP A 16 60.72 -11.19 11.71
C ASP A 16 59.78 -10.65 12.79
N ASN A 17 60.05 -9.43 13.28
CA ASN A 17 59.29 -8.90 14.40
C ASN A 17 58.08 -8.16 13.81
N PRO A 18 56.92 -8.20 14.48
CA PRO A 18 55.76 -7.42 14.06
C PRO A 18 56.11 -5.93 13.95
N ASP A 19 55.45 -5.20 13.06
CA ASP A 19 55.85 -3.86 12.55
C ASP A 19 56.27 -2.89 13.67
N TYR A 20 55.53 -2.87 14.78
CA TYR A 20 55.86 -2.01 15.94
C TYR A 20 57.24 -2.30 16.61
N LEU A 21 57.93 -3.36 16.21
CA LEU A 21 59.26 -3.79 16.65
C LEU A 21 60.26 -3.96 15.50
N ASP A 22 59.82 -3.88 14.25
CA ASP A 22 60.73 -3.79 13.11
C ASP A 22 61.23 -2.34 12.94
N LEU A 23 62.33 -2.17 12.21
CA LEU A 23 62.92 -0.85 11.91
C LEU A 23 63.03 -0.61 10.40
N ASP A 24 62.41 -1.49 9.63
CA ASP A 24 62.38 -1.66 8.17
C ASP A 24 61.13 -2.52 7.93
N SER A 25 59.96 -1.95 8.29
CA SER A 25 58.70 -2.68 8.50
C SER A 25 58.11 -3.29 7.23
N ASP A 26 58.56 -2.83 6.07
CA ASP A 26 58.24 -3.35 4.73
C ASP A 26 59.43 -4.11 4.06
N ASN A 27 60.56 -4.22 4.77
CA ASN A 27 61.77 -4.96 4.36
C ASN A 27 62.39 -4.46 3.04
N ASP A 28 62.17 -3.20 2.68
CA ASP A 28 62.65 -2.61 1.43
C ASP A 28 64.16 -2.27 1.49
N GLY A 29 64.72 -2.24 2.70
CA GLY A 29 66.14 -2.06 2.99
C GLY A 29 66.54 -0.61 3.28
N GLU A 30 65.59 0.31 3.34
CA GLU A 30 65.69 1.59 4.04
C GLU A 30 65.24 1.39 5.50
N SER A 31 64.68 2.39 6.18
CA SER A 31 64.38 2.23 7.60
C SER A 31 63.32 3.22 7.98
N ASP A 32 62.35 2.78 8.77
CA ASP A 32 61.18 3.57 9.19
C ASP A 32 61.58 4.94 9.78
N LEU A 33 62.77 5.04 10.38
CA LEU A 33 63.30 6.29 10.92
C LEU A 33 63.74 7.28 9.83
N LEU A 34 64.32 6.77 8.74
CA LEU A 34 64.69 7.57 7.58
C LEU A 34 63.44 8.02 6.84
N GLU A 35 62.49 7.11 6.63
CA GLU A 35 61.21 7.39 5.96
C GLU A 35 60.38 8.40 6.75
N GLY A 36 60.25 8.21 8.07
CA GLY A 36 59.47 9.12 8.92
C GLY A 36 60.08 10.52 9.12
N HIS A 37 61.34 10.78 8.76
CA HIS A 37 62.02 12.03 9.14
C HIS A 37 62.94 12.67 8.09
N ASP A 38 63.29 12.02 6.98
CA ASP A 38 64.07 12.61 5.89
C ASP A 38 63.18 13.45 4.94
N THR A 39 62.62 14.53 5.48
CA THR A 39 61.69 15.45 4.79
C THR A 39 62.19 16.10 3.50
N ASN A 40 63.42 15.83 3.05
CA ASN A 40 63.92 16.30 1.75
C ASN A 40 64.45 15.18 0.83
N GLY A 41 64.20 13.91 1.19
CA GLY A 41 64.36 12.74 0.32
C GLY A 41 65.79 12.52 -0.19
N ASN A 42 66.80 12.86 0.63
CA ASN A 42 68.20 12.78 0.21
C ASN A 42 68.92 11.51 0.70
N GLY A 43 68.21 10.66 1.45
CA GLY A 43 68.66 9.41 2.04
C GLY A 43 69.50 9.60 3.31
N VAL A 44 69.52 10.79 3.94
CA VAL A 44 70.27 11.08 5.17
C VAL A 44 69.65 12.20 6.03
N ILE A 45 69.32 11.87 7.29
CA ILE A 45 68.99 12.86 8.33
C ILE A 45 70.26 13.64 8.74
N ASP A 46 70.44 14.84 8.19
CA ASP A 46 71.68 15.63 8.33
C ASP A 46 71.58 16.84 9.29
N GLY A 47 70.40 16.98 9.90
CA GLY A 47 70.09 17.95 10.96
C GLY A 47 69.51 19.26 10.44
N THR A 48 69.12 19.31 9.16
CA THR A 48 68.13 20.30 8.69
C THR A 48 66.69 19.85 8.97
N GLU A 49 66.49 18.59 9.35
CA GLU A 49 65.22 17.93 9.68
C GLU A 49 65.09 17.70 11.20
N LEU A 50 63.85 17.66 11.71
CA LEU A 50 63.52 17.55 13.14
C LEU A 50 63.22 16.08 13.51
N ALA A 51 64.28 15.28 13.73
CA ALA A 51 64.16 13.89 14.17
C ALA A 51 64.05 13.76 15.71
N PRO A 52 63.53 12.63 16.26
CA PRO A 52 63.52 12.36 17.70
C PRO A 52 64.91 12.43 18.33
N ALA A 53 65.04 13.08 19.49
CA ALA A 53 66.30 13.18 20.22
C ALA A 53 66.72 11.86 20.90
N GLY A 54 65.76 10.94 21.09
CA GLY A 54 65.91 9.73 21.88
C GLY A 54 66.08 10.03 23.38
N THR A 55 65.65 11.20 23.83
CA THR A 55 65.76 11.65 25.22
C THR A 55 64.48 12.31 25.67
N ASP A 56 63.95 11.83 26.79
CA ASP A 56 62.85 12.43 27.53
C ASP A 56 63.40 12.86 28.90
N ALA A 57 63.65 14.16 29.07
CA ALA A 57 64.41 14.69 30.19
C ALA A 57 63.64 14.73 31.51
N ASP A 58 62.31 14.77 31.47
CA ASP A 58 61.47 14.82 32.68
C ASP A 58 60.54 13.63 32.86
N ALA A 59 60.65 12.66 31.95
CA ALA A 59 60.06 11.33 31.99
C ALA A 59 58.52 11.36 31.97
N ASP A 60 57.95 12.29 31.20
CA ASP A 60 56.51 12.43 31.04
C ASP A 60 55.96 11.70 29.80
N GLY A 61 56.84 11.14 28.97
CA GLY A 61 56.50 10.32 27.82
C GLY A 61 56.67 11.00 26.47
N LEU A 62 57.01 12.30 26.42
CA LEU A 62 57.33 13.02 25.18
C LEU A 62 58.86 13.17 25.01
N ASP A 63 59.34 13.01 23.78
CA ASP A 63 60.75 13.23 23.46
C ASP A 63 61.09 14.74 23.45
N ASP A 64 62.26 15.11 23.96
CA ASP A 64 62.70 16.48 24.17
C ASP A 64 62.67 17.36 22.89
N ASN A 65 62.76 16.77 21.69
CA ASN A 65 62.64 17.53 20.44
C ASN A 65 61.19 17.89 20.09
N PHE A 66 60.23 17.19 20.68
CA PHE A 66 58.79 17.40 20.50
C PHE A 66 58.09 17.90 21.78
N ASP A 67 58.79 17.92 22.93
CA ASP A 67 58.32 18.52 24.16
C ASP A 67 58.77 20.00 24.30
N SER A 68 57.79 20.89 24.28
CA SER A 68 58.01 22.32 24.49
C SER A 68 57.77 22.79 25.93
N MET A 69 57.27 21.92 26.83
CA MET A 69 56.84 22.27 28.19
C MET A 69 57.23 21.25 29.27
N PRO A 70 58.35 21.47 29.99
CA PRO A 70 58.85 20.47 30.93
C PRO A 70 57.99 20.30 32.20
N LEU A 71 57.81 19.04 32.62
CA LEU A 71 57.06 18.60 33.79
C LEU A 71 57.68 19.10 35.11
N THR A 72 56.89 19.83 35.91
CA THR A 72 57.28 20.31 37.24
C THR A 72 56.24 19.91 38.29
N THR A 73 56.58 20.08 39.57
CA THR A 73 55.66 19.76 40.69
C THR A 73 54.35 20.57 40.71
N LEU A 74 54.15 21.52 39.78
CA LEU A 74 52.95 22.36 39.69
C LEU A 74 51.95 21.91 38.60
N ASN A 75 52.39 21.08 37.64
CA ASN A 75 51.61 20.56 36.51
C ASN A 75 51.41 19.03 36.56
N THR A 76 51.51 18.42 37.75
CA THR A 76 51.49 16.96 37.95
C THR A 76 50.13 16.26 37.71
N PHE A 77 49.20 16.85 36.95
CA PHE A 77 47.87 16.28 36.68
C PHE A 77 47.33 16.58 35.27
N THR A 78 48.18 16.96 34.32
CA THR A 78 47.74 17.14 32.93
C THR A 78 48.84 16.69 31.96
N ASN A 79 49.10 15.39 31.91
CA ASN A 79 49.40 14.65 30.68
C ASN A 79 49.41 13.14 30.99
N ALA A 80 48.81 12.38 30.07
CA ALA A 80 48.71 10.93 29.95
C ALA A 80 48.52 10.09 31.24
N ALA A 81 47.27 9.71 31.52
CA ALA A 81 46.97 8.51 32.30
C ALA A 81 45.96 7.63 31.55
N ASN A 82 46.51 6.77 30.68
CA ASN A 82 46.05 5.44 30.26
C ASN A 82 44.61 5.31 29.72
N GLY A 83 44.42 5.52 28.41
CA GLY A 83 43.31 4.86 27.71
C GLY A 83 42.77 5.37 26.37
N THR A 84 43.23 6.47 25.75
CA THR A 84 42.68 6.88 24.43
C THR A 84 43.74 7.55 23.56
N ILE A 85 43.85 7.05 22.33
CA ILE A 85 44.54 7.65 21.18
C ILE A 85 43.45 8.47 20.49
N ASP A 86 43.64 9.78 20.36
CA ASP A 86 42.72 10.66 19.63
C ASP A 86 43.56 11.53 18.68
N PRO A 87 43.59 11.19 17.38
CA PRO A 87 44.32 11.92 16.34
C PRO A 87 43.82 13.36 16.10
N ALA A 88 42.63 13.74 16.59
CA ALA A 88 42.02 15.02 16.25
C ALA A 88 42.59 16.24 17.00
N THR A 89 43.60 16.07 17.88
CA THR A 89 44.09 17.20 18.70
C THR A 89 45.61 17.45 18.76
N ASP A 90 46.47 16.68 18.07
CA ASP A 90 47.95 16.87 18.16
C ASP A 90 48.68 17.33 16.88
N GLY A 91 48.03 17.29 15.72
CA GLY A 91 48.43 17.88 14.44
C GLY A 91 49.92 18.16 14.21
N VAL A 92 50.60 17.26 13.49
CA VAL A 92 51.41 17.57 12.27
C VAL A 92 51.61 16.28 11.46
N PHE A 93 50.91 16.13 10.33
CA PHE A 93 51.43 15.44 9.15
C PHE A 93 50.86 16.10 7.89
N ALA A 94 51.75 16.44 6.94
CA ALA A 94 51.44 16.82 5.56
C ALA A 94 52.72 16.84 4.70
N ASP A 95 52.83 15.83 3.81
CA ASP A 95 52.98 15.81 2.32
C ASP A 95 53.91 16.80 1.57
N ALA A 96 54.51 16.35 0.43
CA ALA A 96 54.41 17.08 -0.86
C ALA A 96 55.00 16.35 -2.11
N ASP A 97 54.13 16.10 -3.09
CA ASP A 97 54.31 16.27 -4.56
C ASP A 97 55.07 15.17 -5.37
N ALA A 98 54.33 14.15 -5.85
CA ALA A 98 54.69 13.06 -6.78
C ALA A 98 55.87 13.27 -7.77
N PRO A 99 56.58 12.18 -8.15
CA PRO A 99 56.25 11.64 -9.48
C PRO A 99 56.39 10.12 -9.63
N GLY A 100 55.23 9.43 -9.56
CA GLY A 100 54.82 8.39 -10.50
C GLY A 100 55.05 6.95 -10.09
N LEU A 101 54.02 6.32 -9.51
CA LEU A 101 53.66 4.89 -9.47
C LEU A 101 53.45 4.34 -8.04
N GLY A 102 52.27 4.58 -7.45
CA GLY A 102 51.66 3.80 -6.35
C GLY A 102 52.46 3.69 -5.04
N ASP A 103 52.31 4.66 -4.14
CA ASP A 103 52.79 4.58 -2.76
C ASP A 103 51.73 5.22 -1.85
N LEU A 104 50.91 4.39 -1.20
CA LEU A 104 49.86 4.75 -0.24
C LEU A 104 50.45 4.92 1.17
N ASP A 105 50.23 6.07 1.80
CA ASP A 105 50.46 6.28 3.23
C ASP A 105 49.32 5.63 4.05
N TYR A 106 49.57 5.25 5.31
CA TYR A 106 48.57 4.57 6.18
C TYR A 106 47.33 5.42 6.55
N ARG A 107 47.14 6.57 5.90
CA ARG A 107 46.11 7.59 6.13
C ARG A 107 45.38 8.01 4.86
N GLU A 108 45.81 7.50 3.72
CA GLU A 108 45.12 7.68 2.44
C GLU A 108 44.04 6.58 2.39
N PHE A 109 42.84 6.99 2.02
CA PHE A 109 41.74 6.08 1.72
C PHE A 109 41.90 5.64 0.26
N ASP A 110 41.51 4.39 0.04
CA ASP A 110 41.66 3.56 -1.17
C ASP A 110 40.47 2.60 -1.08
N THR A 111 39.30 3.09 -1.48
CA THR A 111 37.99 2.44 -1.24
C THR A 111 37.88 1.11 -1.97
N ASP A 112 38.27 1.05 -3.24
CA ASP A 112 38.25 -0.15 -4.07
C ASP A 112 39.47 -1.08 -3.89
N GLY A 113 40.56 -0.57 -3.30
CA GLY A 113 41.80 -1.31 -3.06
C GLY A 113 42.70 -1.46 -4.30
N ASP A 114 42.51 -0.64 -5.34
CA ASP A 114 43.21 -0.75 -6.62
C ASP A 114 44.66 -0.19 -6.58
N GLY A 115 45.03 0.47 -5.48
CA GLY A 115 46.36 1.02 -5.23
C GLY A 115 46.59 2.43 -5.77
N ILE A 116 45.55 3.07 -6.30
CA ILE A 116 45.37 4.50 -6.42
C ILE A 116 44.73 4.96 -5.08
N SER A 117 44.51 6.26 -4.88
CA SER A 117 43.89 6.76 -3.65
C SER A 117 42.73 7.61 -4.07
N ASP A 118 41.64 7.64 -3.31
CA ASP A 118 40.40 8.34 -3.67
C ASP A 118 40.61 9.82 -4.07
N LEU A 119 41.70 10.46 -3.60
CA LEU A 119 42.02 11.84 -4.01
C LEU A 119 42.53 11.97 -5.46
N MET A 120 43.05 10.88 -6.00
CA MET A 120 43.69 10.78 -7.30
C MET A 120 42.96 9.83 -8.25
N ASP A 121 42.09 9.00 -7.71
CA ASP A 121 41.19 8.15 -8.47
C ASP A 121 40.15 8.99 -9.22
N LEU A 122 39.61 8.41 -10.27
CA LEU A 122 38.50 8.97 -11.02
C LEU A 122 37.22 8.14 -10.88
N ASP A 123 37.29 6.99 -10.22
CA ASP A 123 36.25 5.98 -10.05
C ASP A 123 36.63 5.16 -8.79
N ASN A 124 36.20 5.62 -7.60
CA ASN A 124 36.79 5.13 -6.33
C ASN A 124 36.25 3.76 -5.87
N ASP A 125 35.15 3.27 -6.43
CA ASP A 125 34.55 1.95 -6.15
C ASP A 125 34.78 0.95 -7.29
N ASN A 126 35.26 1.43 -8.44
CA ASN A 126 35.61 0.65 -9.63
C ASN A 126 34.39 0.00 -10.31
N ASP A 127 33.24 0.65 -10.25
CA ASP A 127 32.00 0.28 -10.95
C ASP A 127 32.02 0.71 -12.44
N GLY A 128 32.96 1.57 -12.84
CA GLY A 128 33.11 2.06 -14.21
C GLY A 128 32.35 3.36 -14.51
N ILE A 129 31.65 3.91 -13.53
CA ILE A 129 31.05 5.25 -13.50
C ILE A 129 32.06 6.19 -12.81
N PRO A 130 32.47 7.30 -13.46
CA PRO A 130 33.50 8.15 -12.87
C PRO A 130 32.93 9.15 -11.85
N ASP A 131 33.50 9.26 -10.64
CA ASP A 131 33.12 10.11 -9.49
C ASP A 131 32.39 11.45 -9.79
N LEU A 132 32.80 12.11 -10.88
CA LEU A 132 32.21 13.38 -11.33
C LEU A 132 30.79 13.22 -11.89
N ILE A 133 30.36 11.99 -12.16
CA ILE A 133 29.04 11.63 -12.64
C ILE A 133 28.17 11.28 -11.43
N GLU A 134 28.62 10.44 -10.50
CA GLU A 134 27.83 10.14 -9.30
C GLU A 134 27.64 11.39 -8.41
N ASP A 135 28.66 12.28 -8.32
CA ASP A 135 28.46 13.57 -7.65
C ASP A 135 27.64 14.56 -8.50
N ALA A 136 26.42 14.85 -8.04
CA ALA A 136 25.52 15.85 -8.62
C ALA A 136 26.06 17.30 -8.53
N ASP A 137 27.19 17.54 -7.84
CA ASP A 137 27.83 18.84 -7.60
C ASP A 137 26.84 19.83 -6.98
N ALA A 138 26.06 19.35 -5.99
CA ALA A 138 25.00 20.13 -5.35
C ALA A 138 25.52 21.43 -4.71
N ASP A 139 26.80 21.45 -4.31
CA ASP A 139 27.46 22.59 -3.70
C ASP A 139 28.12 23.56 -4.73
N GLY A 140 28.30 23.10 -5.98
CA GLY A 140 28.74 23.84 -7.15
C GLY A 140 30.24 24.17 -7.16
N ASP A 141 31.06 23.41 -6.45
CA ASP A 141 32.51 23.57 -6.39
C ASP A 141 33.28 22.68 -7.37
N GLY A 142 32.61 21.67 -7.95
CA GLY A 142 33.10 20.76 -8.96
C GLY A 142 34.18 19.80 -8.46
N ASN A 143 34.06 19.36 -7.21
CA ASN A 143 34.94 18.40 -6.56
C ASN A 143 34.09 17.30 -5.86
N PRO A 144 34.11 16.06 -6.38
CA PRO A 144 33.24 14.98 -5.90
C PRO A 144 33.46 14.63 -4.43
N LEU A 145 34.70 14.75 -3.95
CA LEU A 145 35.08 14.46 -2.55
C LEU A 145 34.58 15.50 -1.52
N THR A 146 33.83 16.53 -1.93
CA THR A 146 33.34 17.56 -1.01
C THR A 146 31.83 17.67 -1.02
N ASN A 147 31.22 17.15 0.05
CA ASN A 147 29.76 17.03 0.15
C ASN A 147 29.23 16.22 -1.04
N PRO A 148 29.72 14.98 -1.21
CA PRO A 148 29.26 14.08 -2.26
C PRO A 148 27.75 13.85 -2.15
N THR A 149 27.15 13.40 -3.26
CA THR A 149 25.80 12.80 -3.26
C THR A 149 25.81 11.54 -2.37
N ASP A 150 24.63 11.23 -1.85
CA ASP A 150 24.31 10.16 -0.90
C ASP A 150 22.80 10.00 -1.15
N THR A 151 22.47 9.22 -2.19
CA THR A 151 21.18 9.21 -2.88
C THR A 151 20.11 8.50 -2.06
N ASP A 152 20.41 7.29 -1.58
CA ASP A 152 19.57 6.50 -0.65
C ASP A 152 19.61 7.03 0.80
N GLY A 153 20.70 7.70 1.20
CA GLY A 153 20.86 8.26 2.54
C GLY A 153 21.34 7.26 3.60
N ASP A 154 21.93 6.13 3.21
CA ASP A 154 22.46 5.10 4.10
C ASP A 154 23.72 5.57 4.86
N GLY A 155 24.41 6.57 4.30
CA GLY A 155 25.62 7.19 4.82
C GLY A 155 26.91 6.78 4.10
N ILE A 156 26.83 5.97 3.06
CA ILE A 156 27.84 5.72 2.02
C ILE A 156 27.52 6.68 0.86
N PRO A 157 28.46 7.59 0.51
CA PRO A 157 28.27 8.43 -0.65
C PRO A 157 28.35 7.63 -1.97
N ASP A 158 27.50 7.97 -2.96
CA ASP A 158 27.42 7.33 -4.28
C ASP A 158 28.79 7.07 -4.94
N ILE A 159 29.77 7.96 -4.74
CA ILE A 159 31.16 7.83 -5.26
C ILE A 159 32.01 6.72 -4.60
N TYR A 160 31.40 5.93 -3.72
CA TYR A 160 31.98 4.81 -2.99
C TYR A 160 30.98 3.66 -2.90
N ASP A 161 29.81 3.80 -3.53
CA ASP A 161 28.69 2.89 -3.44
C ASP A 161 28.62 2.06 -4.72
N LEU A 162 28.20 0.81 -4.61
CA LEU A 162 28.04 -0.06 -5.78
C LEU A 162 26.57 -0.17 -6.22
N ASP A 163 25.65 0.36 -5.41
CA ASP A 163 24.20 0.43 -5.61
C ASP A 163 23.69 1.72 -4.94
N SER A 164 23.79 2.85 -5.67
CA SER A 164 23.67 4.20 -5.13
C SER A 164 22.25 4.58 -4.66
N ASP A 165 21.21 3.88 -5.14
CA ASP A 165 19.84 4.05 -4.69
C ASP A 165 19.28 2.86 -3.90
N ASN A 166 20.11 1.82 -3.74
CA ASN A 166 19.90 0.64 -2.90
C ASN A 166 18.62 -0.13 -3.28
N ASP A 167 18.42 -0.27 -4.59
CA ASP A 167 17.30 -0.96 -5.21
C ASP A 167 17.61 -2.44 -5.52
N GLY A 168 18.84 -2.90 -5.22
CA GLY A 168 19.29 -4.27 -5.48
C GLY A 168 19.94 -4.47 -6.84
N THR A 169 20.05 -3.43 -7.67
CA THR A 169 20.67 -3.45 -8.99
C THR A 169 21.97 -2.67 -8.96
N PRO A 170 23.14 -3.29 -9.26
CA PRO A 170 24.38 -2.53 -9.20
C PRO A 170 24.48 -1.43 -10.26
N ASP A 171 25.04 -0.28 -9.88
CA ASP A 171 25.16 0.95 -10.68
C ASP A 171 25.71 0.69 -12.10
N ILE A 172 26.74 -0.16 -12.19
CA ILE A 172 27.36 -0.57 -13.46
C ILE A 172 26.36 -1.19 -14.43
N VAL A 173 25.37 -1.94 -13.96
CA VAL A 173 24.37 -2.63 -14.77
C VAL A 173 23.40 -1.61 -15.36
N GLU A 174 22.87 -0.72 -14.52
CA GLU A 174 21.87 0.28 -14.86
C GLU A 174 22.44 1.36 -15.80
N ALA A 175 23.67 1.79 -15.55
CA ALA A 175 24.38 2.70 -16.45
C ALA A 175 24.64 2.06 -17.86
N GLY A 176 24.41 0.75 -18.00
CA GLY A 176 24.45 -0.01 -19.23
C GLY A 176 25.80 -0.69 -19.49
N GLY A 177 26.52 -0.99 -18.41
CA GLY A 177 27.80 -1.67 -18.35
C GLY A 177 27.65 -3.19 -18.45
N VAL A 178 28.69 -3.89 -18.02
CA VAL A 178 28.72 -5.36 -18.02
C VAL A 178 29.43 -5.80 -16.75
N ASP A 179 28.67 -6.44 -15.87
CA ASP A 179 29.16 -7.22 -14.75
C ASP A 179 28.76 -8.68 -14.99
N VAL A 180 29.75 -9.57 -15.09
CA VAL A 180 29.54 -11.01 -15.35
C VAL A 180 29.68 -11.83 -14.07
N ASN A 181 30.28 -11.28 -13.02
CA ASN A 181 30.50 -11.96 -11.76
C ASN A 181 29.69 -11.38 -10.59
N ASN A 182 28.82 -10.41 -10.86
CA ASN A 182 27.83 -9.87 -9.94
C ASN A 182 28.48 -9.30 -8.66
N ASP A 183 29.65 -8.67 -8.80
CA ASP A 183 30.35 -8.01 -7.68
C ASP A 183 30.22 -6.48 -7.72
N GLY A 184 29.33 -5.94 -8.56
CA GLY A 184 29.08 -4.52 -8.73
C GLY A 184 30.20 -3.76 -9.43
N ARG A 185 31.30 -4.45 -9.78
CA ARG A 185 32.51 -3.83 -10.32
C ARG A 185 32.78 -4.24 -11.75
N VAL A 186 33.74 -3.55 -12.38
CA VAL A 186 34.18 -3.93 -13.71
C VAL A 186 34.90 -5.30 -13.73
N ASP A 187 34.47 -6.23 -14.59
CA ASP A 187 35.03 -7.59 -14.74
C ASP A 187 36.58 -7.70 -14.91
N ASP A 188 37.23 -6.64 -15.40
CA ASP A 188 38.64 -6.65 -15.78
C ASP A 188 39.57 -6.26 -14.60
N LEU A 189 39.29 -6.74 -13.38
CA LEU A 189 40.12 -6.54 -12.18
C LEU A 189 41.11 -7.68 -11.91
N ASN A 190 42.29 -7.37 -11.36
CA ASN A 190 43.23 -8.36 -10.85
C ASN A 190 42.74 -8.88 -9.48
N PRO A 191 43.21 -10.05 -9.01
CA PRO A 191 42.87 -10.57 -7.66
C PRO A 191 43.32 -9.70 -6.47
N ASP A 192 43.98 -8.57 -6.74
CA ASP A 192 44.42 -7.59 -5.75
C ASP A 192 43.69 -6.25 -5.93
N GLY A 193 42.49 -6.24 -6.54
CA GLY A 193 41.67 -5.05 -6.78
C GLY A 193 42.14 -4.19 -7.95
N THR A 194 43.40 -4.33 -8.39
CA THR A 194 43.94 -3.43 -9.42
C THR A 194 43.36 -3.66 -10.81
N LEU A 195 43.00 -2.59 -11.53
CA LEU A 195 42.55 -2.66 -12.93
C LEU A 195 43.55 -3.39 -13.85
N ILE A 196 43.09 -4.43 -14.57
CA ILE A 196 43.90 -5.15 -15.57
C ILE A 196 44.23 -4.22 -16.76
N ASN A 197 43.28 -3.34 -17.10
CA ASN A 197 43.34 -2.48 -18.27
C ASN A 197 43.18 -1.00 -17.92
N ASP A 198 44.05 -0.43 -17.08
CA ASP A 198 44.23 1.03 -16.99
C ASP A 198 45.59 1.43 -17.60
N THR A 199 45.56 1.96 -18.83
CA THR A 199 46.81 2.25 -19.58
C THR A 199 47.47 3.59 -19.17
N ASP A 200 46.75 4.56 -18.59
CA ASP A 200 47.29 5.85 -18.13
C ASP A 200 47.38 6.07 -16.63
N GLY A 201 46.82 5.16 -15.82
CA GLY A 201 47.00 5.12 -14.37
C GLY A 201 46.16 6.18 -13.67
N ASP A 202 44.94 6.42 -14.14
CA ASP A 202 44.01 7.40 -13.56
C ASP A 202 42.75 6.78 -12.96
N GLY A 203 42.69 5.45 -12.84
CA GLY A 203 41.70 4.75 -12.03
C GLY A 203 40.41 4.38 -12.74
N LEU A 204 40.29 4.69 -14.03
CA LEU A 204 39.14 4.28 -14.84
C LEU A 204 39.55 3.20 -15.85
N ASP A 205 38.77 2.12 -15.99
CA ASP A 205 39.09 1.05 -16.94
C ASP A 205 39.13 1.56 -18.41
N ASP A 206 40.11 1.10 -19.20
CA ASP A 206 40.31 1.45 -20.62
C ASP A 206 39.04 1.20 -21.48
N ALA A 207 38.12 0.33 -21.05
CA ALA A 207 36.83 0.07 -21.71
C ALA A 207 35.86 1.25 -21.58
N TYR A 208 35.82 1.87 -20.39
CA TYR A 208 34.93 2.98 -20.04
C TYR A 208 35.62 4.35 -20.11
N ASP A 209 36.95 4.38 -20.19
CA ASP A 209 37.69 5.63 -20.33
C ASP A 209 37.69 6.22 -21.76
N ALA A 210 36.90 7.28 -21.94
CA ALA A 210 36.80 8.03 -23.19
C ALA A 210 38.10 8.77 -23.59
N ASP A 211 38.96 9.07 -22.61
CA ASP A 211 40.23 9.77 -22.72
C ASP A 211 41.32 8.88 -23.34
N ASN A 212 41.36 7.61 -22.95
CA ASN A 212 42.27 6.59 -23.44
C ASN A 212 41.70 5.67 -24.54
N GLY A 213 40.46 5.92 -24.96
CA GLY A 213 39.89 5.42 -26.21
C GLY A 213 38.87 4.29 -26.07
N GLY A 214 38.43 4.04 -24.85
CA GLY A 214 37.18 3.40 -24.48
C GLY A 214 35.95 4.24 -24.83
N VAL A 215 34.82 3.80 -24.32
CA VAL A 215 33.51 4.43 -24.47
C VAL A 215 32.93 4.56 -23.07
N ALA A 216 32.84 5.78 -22.57
CA ALA A 216 32.10 6.07 -21.34
C ALA A 216 30.75 5.37 -21.37
N ILE A 217 30.42 4.77 -20.23
CA ILE A 217 29.13 4.18 -19.95
C ILE A 217 28.03 5.22 -20.18
N LEU A 218 26.82 4.77 -20.53
CA LEU A 218 25.86 5.63 -21.21
C LEU A 218 25.22 6.65 -20.27
N ASN A 219 25.30 6.41 -18.95
CA ASN A 219 24.76 7.20 -17.85
C ASN A 219 23.36 7.64 -18.24
N LEU A 220 22.49 6.63 -18.31
CA LEU A 220 21.15 6.79 -18.85
C LEU A 220 20.33 7.67 -17.88
N ASP A 221 19.24 8.20 -18.41
CA ASP A 221 18.29 9.10 -17.73
C ASP A 221 17.01 8.82 -18.52
N THR A 222 16.42 7.67 -18.19
CA THR A 222 15.44 6.96 -19.02
C THR A 222 14.13 7.73 -19.12
N ASP A 223 13.64 8.27 -18.00
CA ASP A 223 12.45 9.10 -17.93
C ASP A 223 12.69 10.59 -18.31
N GLY A 224 13.94 11.07 -18.22
CA GLY A 224 14.35 12.43 -18.56
C GLY A 224 14.08 13.47 -17.45
N ASP A 225 13.93 13.06 -16.19
CA ASP A 225 13.67 13.94 -15.06
C ASP A 225 14.93 14.66 -14.55
N GLY A 226 16.10 14.10 -14.86
CA GLY A 226 17.42 14.62 -14.55
C GLY A 226 18.16 13.94 -13.41
N GLN A 227 17.66 12.85 -12.85
CA GLN A 227 18.45 11.80 -12.18
C GLN A 227 19.04 10.85 -13.25
N HIS A 228 20.07 10.12 -12.89
CA HIS A 228 20.58 9.05 -13.74
C HIS A 228 19.96 7.74 -13.27
N ASP A 229 19.80 6.75 -14.17
CA ASP A 229 19.14 5.48 -13.85
C ASP A 229 19.73 4.86 -12.55
N PHE A 230 21.06 4.79 -12.42
CA PHE A 230 21.76 4.34 -11.19
C PHE A 230 21.58 5.19 -9.91
N GLN A 231 20.67 6.17 -9.92
CA GLN A 231 20.39 7.06 -8.77
C GLN A 231 18.87 7.29 -8.65
N ASP A 232 18.07 6.47 -9.32
CA ASP A 232 16.66 6.66 -9.55
C ASP A 232 15.90 5.34 -9.43
N VAL A 233 15.39 5.08 -8.22
CA VAL A 233 14.56 3.93 -7.84
C VAL A 233 13.32 3.63 -8.72
N ASP A 234 13.01 4.46 -9.72
CA ASP A 234 11.98 4.26 -10.76
C ASP A 234 12.46 4.97 -12.05
N SER A 235 13.50 4.40 -12.69
CA SER A 235 14.22 4.96 -13.86
C SER A 235 13.32 5.31 -15.03
N ASP A 236 12.16 4.66 -15.09
CA ASP A 236 11.17 4.71 -16.15
C ASP A 236 10.01 5.69 -15.83
N ASN A 237 9.76 5.92 -14.54
CA ASN A 237 8.71 6.73 -13.93
C ASN A 237 7.31 6.29 -14.36
N ASP A 238 7.12 4.98 -14.45
CA ASP A 238 5.83 4.36 -14.73
C ASP A 238 5.06 3.92 -13.48
N GLY A 239 5.69 4.04 -12.32
CA GLY A 239 5.12 3.78 -11.00
C GLY A 239 5.34 2.36 -10.50
N ILE A 240 6.22 1.59 -11.14
CA ILE A 240 6.82 0.36 -10.63
C ILE A 240 8.28 0.70 -10.31
N MET A 241 8.75 0.40 -9.11
CA MET A 241 10.13 0.67 -8.72
C MET A 241 11.09 -0.30 -9.42
N ASP A 242 12.30 0.14 -9.72
CA ASP A 242 13.31 -0.63 -10.48
C ASP A 242 13.66 -1.96 -9.79
N ILE A 243 13.70 -1.96 -8.45
CA ILE A 243 13.75 -3.17 -7.61
C ILE A 243 12.67 -4.19 -7.99
N VAL A 244 11.41 -3.75 -8.13
CA VAL A 244 10.29 -4.62 -8.50
C VAL A 244 10.42 -5.08 -9.95
N GLU A 245 10.89 -4.21 -10.85
CA GLU A 245 11.14 -4.57 -12.25
C GLU A 245 12.24 -5.64 -12.41
N ASN A 246 13.19 -5.67 -11.48
CA ASN A 246 14.28 -6.64 -11.41
C ASN A 246 13.97 -7.87 -10.55
N GLY A 247 12.75 -7.96 -10.00
CA GLY A 247 12.32 -9.10 -9.19
C GLY A 247 12.82 -9.03 -7.75
N GLY A 248 12.74 -7.85 -7.11
CA GLY A 248 12.94 -7.66 -5.68
C GLY A 248 11.65 -7.18 -4.97
N ILE A 249 11.68 -7.13 -3.64
CA ILE A 249 10.52 -6.86 -2.77
C ILE A 249 10.63 -5.46 -2.14
N ASP A 250 9.59 -4.65 -2.34
CA ASP A 250 9.41 -3.28 -1.81
C ASP A 250 8.02 -3.17 -1.13
N ILE A 251 7.93 -3.70 0.09
CA ILE A 251 6.71 -3.80 0.92
C ILE A 251 6.18 -2.42 1.32
N ASP A 252 7.05 -1.46 1.59
CA ASP A 252 6.69 -0.13 2.09
C ASP A 252 6.62 0.96 0.99
N GLY A 253 6.98 0.58 -0.25
CA GLY A 253 6.82 1.35 -1.46
C GLY A 253 7.80 2.51 -1.55
N ASP A 254 8.97 2.38 -0.92
CA ASP A 254 10.01 3.40 -0.87
C ASP A 254 11.11 3.22 -1.92
N GLY A 255 11.06 2.15 -2.71
CA GLY A 255 11.99 1.86 -3.80
C GLY A 255 13.31 1.25 -3.37
N GLN A 256 13.43 0.83 -2.11
CA GLN A 256 14.58 0.07 -1.60
C GLN A 256 14.16 -1.37 -1.24
N VAL A 257 15.16 -2.24 -1.10
CA VAL A 257 14.94 -3.65 -0.68
C VAL A 257 14.43 -3.73 0.77
N ASP A 258 13.24 -4.30 0.96
CA ASP A 258 12.59 -4.36 2.27
C ASP A 258 12.83 -5.64 3.08
N ASP A 259 13.05 -6.76 2.39
CA ASP A 259 12.79 -8.05 3.02
C ASP A 259 13.97 -8.62 3.83
N TRP A 260 15.16 -8.06 3.66
CA TRP A 260 16.33 -8.56 4.37
C TRP A 260 16.77 -7.59 5.44
N LYS A 261 16.67 -8.04 6.69
CA LYS A 261 17.29 -7.33 7.79
C LYS A 261 18.80 -7.30 7.56
N ASP A 262 19.30 -6.20 7.00
CA ASP A 262 20.71 -5.89 6.83
C ASP A 262 21.08 -4.76 7.82
N THR A 263 21.86 -5.11 8.84
CA THR A 263 22.17 -4.19 9.95
C THR A 263 23.24 -3.17 9.58
N ASP A 264 24.03 -3.43 8.54
CA ASP A 264 25.18 -2.63 8.14
C ASP A 264 25.15 -2.14 6.68
N GLY A 265 24.15 -2.55 5.91
CA GLY A 265 23.83 -1.98 4.60
C GLY A 265 24.90 -2.33 3.57
N ASP A 266 25.36 -3.57 3.56
CA ASP A 266 26.38 -4.04 2.62
C ASP A 266 25.82 -5.01 1.56
N GLY A 267 24.49 -5.14 1.50
CA GLY A 267 23.78 -5.95 0.52
C GLY A 267 23.77 -7.44 0.85
N ILE A 268 24.27 -7.84 2.04
CA ILE A 268 24.23 -9.23 2.51
C ILE A 268 23.27 -9.35 3.71
N PRO A 269 22.25 -10.23 3.65
CA PRO A 269 21.31 -10.37 4.77
C PRO A 269 22.01 -10.76 6.09
N ASP A 270 21.59 -10.21 7.25
CA ASP A 270 22.13 -10.47 8.60
C ASP A 270 22.39 -11.97 8.91
N TYR A 271 21.58 -12.86 8.31
CA TYR A 271 21.65 -14.30 8.54
C TYR A 271 22.79 -14.97 7.78
N ALA A 272 23.16 -14.42 6.63
CA ALA A 272 24.21 -14.87 5.74
C ALA A 272 25.51 -14.10 5.97
N ASP A 273 25.44 -12.86 6.44
CA ASP A 273 26.61 -12.00 6.62
C ASP A 273 27.55 -12.45 7.77
N VAL A 274 28.84 -12.55 7.47
CA VAL A 274 29.90 -12.92 8.40
C VAL A 274 30.12 -11.90 9.52
N ASP A 275 29.87 -10.62 9.22
CA ASP A 275 29.98 -9.50 10.14
C ASP A 275 28.96 -9.64 11.28
N GLN A 276 27.69 -9.93 10.93
CA GLN A 276 26.58 -10.05 11.85
C GLN A 276 26.55 -11.41 12.55
N THR A 277 26.78 -12.50 11.82
CA THR A 277 26.83 -13.87 12.39
C THR A 277 28.06 -14.08 13.28
N GLY A 278 29.13 -13.33 13.04
CA GLY A 278 30.47 -13.53 13.63
C GLY A 278 31.09 -14.87 13.22
N GLY A 279 30.73 -15.32 12.02
CA GLY A 279 31.03 -16.60 11.40
C GLY A 279 32.47 -16.78 10.96
N THR A 280 32.68 -17.63 9.95
CA THR A 280 33.96 -17.71 9.25
C THR A 280 33.73 -17.44 7.78
N ASP A 281 34.53 -16.55 7.22
CA ASP A 281 34.56 -16.24 5.81
C ASP A 281 35.95 -16.67 5.30
N THR A 282 36.00 -17.64 4.39
CA THR A 282 37.25 -18.30 3.98
C THR A 282 37.89 -17.65 2.75
N ASP A 283 37.08 -17.10 1.86
CA ASP A 283 37.46 -16.54 0.56
C ASP A 283 37.27 -15.03 0.45
N GLY A 284 36.57 -14.39 1.37
CA GLY A 284 36.61 -12.96 1.62
C GLY A 284 35.48 -12.16 0.97
N ASP A 285 34.35 -12.80 0.68
CA ASP A 285 33.22 -12.20 -0.05
C ASP A 285 32.14 -11.60 0.87
N GLY A 286 32.29 -11.71 2.20
CA GLY A 286 31.34 -11.19 3.18
C GLY A 286 30.31 -12.22 3.65
N ILE A 287 30.13 -13.33 2.94
CA ILE A 287 29.14 -14.36 3.30
C ILE A 287 29.79 -15.35 4.31
N ASP A 288 29.07 -15.72 5.38
CA ASP A 288 29.51 -16.77 6.31
C ASP A 288 29.59 -18.10 5.55
N ASP A 289 30.73 -18.81 5.64
CA ASP A 289 31.03 -20.17 5.15
C ASP A 289 29.88 -21.19 5.36
N LEU A 290 28.96 -20.88 6.28
CA LEU A 290 27.81 -21.69 6.60
C LEU A 290 26.65 -21.54 5.58
N ALA A 291 26.49 -20.36 5.00
CA ALA A 291 25.49 -19.95 4.02
C ALA A 291 26.08 -19.91 2.59
N ASP A 292 27.34 -19.54 2.45
CA ASP A 292 28.09 -19.46 1.21
C ASP A 292 28.08 -20.77 0.37
N VAL A 293 27.60 -20.67 -0.88
CA VAL A 293 27.46 -21.81 -1.81
C VAL A 293 28.81 -22.42 -2.23
N ASP A 294 29.83 -21.59 -2.35
CA ASP A 294 31.20 -21.98 -2.69
C ASP A 294 31.75 -22.96 -1.63
N GLN A 295 31.40 -22.71 -0.36
CA GLN A 295 31.89 -23.48 0.78
C GLN A 295 31.02 -24.69 1.11
N THR A 296 29.70 -24.53 1.06
CA THR A 296 28.73 -25.63 1.26
C THR A 296 28.81 -26.64 0.11
N GLY A 297 29.16 -26.16 -1.09
CA GLY A 297 29.13 -26.89 -2.36
C GLY A 297 27.70 -27.23 -2.79
N GLY A 298 26.77 -26.35 -2.43
CA GLY A 298 25.33 -26.38 -2.64
C GLY A 298 24.89 -26.21 -4.09
N LEU A 299 23.62 -25.86 -4.25
CA LEU A 299 23.12 -25.22 -5.47
C LEU A 299 22.96 -23.72 -5.15
N ASP A 300 22.96 -22.92 -6.20
CA ASP A 300 22.84 -21.46 -6.19
C ASP A 300 22.21 -21.19 -7.57
N THR A 301 20.90 -20.96 -7.55
CA THR A 301 20.02 -21.11 -8.71
C THR A 301 19.75 -19.76 -9.38
N ASP A 302 19.69 -18.70 -8.59
CA ASP A 302 19.54 -17.29 -8.93
C ASP A 302 20.91 -16.58 -9.11
N GLY A 303 21.94 -16.97 -8.34
CA GLY A 303 23.32 -16.50 -8.52
C GLY A 303 23.83 -15.53 -7.45
N ASP A 304 23.13 -15.35 -6.34
CA ASP A 304 23.44 -14.39 -5.27
C ASP A 304 24.65 -14.80 -4.39
N GLY A 305 25.07 -16.07 -4.48
CA GLY A 305 26.19 -16.62 -3.71
C GLY A 305 25.79 -17.36 -2.43
N ILE A 306 24.52 -17.36 -2.07
CA ILE A 306 23.95 -18.12 -0.96
C ILE A 306 23.54 -19.53 -1.45
N ASP A 307 23.71 -20.58 -0.63
CA ASP A 307 23.27 -21.94 -0.99
C ASP A 307 21.74 -21.99 -0.99
N ASP A 308 21.09 -22.44 -2.09
CA ASP A 308 19.62 -22.66 -2.25
C ASP A 308 18.91 -23.27 -1.00
N LEU A 309 19.65 -23.97 -0.14
CA LEU A 309 19.13 -24.60 1.07
C LEU A 309 18.96 -23.64 2.27
N LEU A 310 19.59 -22.47 2.18
CA LEU A 310 19.75 -21.46 3.21
C LEU A 310 19.38 -20.06 2.70
N ASP A 311 19.22 -19.95 1.39
CA ASP A 311 18.63 -18.86 0.66
C ASP A 311 17.10 -18.90 0.77
N GLU A 312 16.51 -17.73 1.02
CA GLU A 312 15.07 -17.49 1.22
C GLU A 312 14.38 -17.23 -0.14
N ASP A 313 15.10 -16.79 -1.18
CA ASP A 313 14.62 -16.75 -2.58
C ASP A 313 15.53 -17.55 -3.54
N PRO A 314 15.55 -18.89 -3.46
CA PRO A 314 16.43 -19.70 -4.30
C PRO A 314 16.21 -19.62 -5.81
N ASP A 315 15.14 -19.02 -6.32
CA ASP A 315 14.97 -18.81 -7.76
C ASP A 315 15.00 -17.36 -8.23
N GLY A 316 15.18 -16.42 -7.32
CA GLY A 316 15.44 -15.01 -7.60
C GLY A 316 14.29 -14.40 -8.38
N ASP A 317 13.06 -14.81 -8.07
CA ASP A 317 11.86 -14.31 -8.73
C ASP A 317 11.21 -13.15 -7.97
N GLY A 318 11.83 -12.73 -6.86
CA GLY A 318 11.37 -11.61 -6.05
C GLY A 318 10.29 -11.98 -5.08
N TRP A 319 10.18 -13.27 -4.77
CA TRP A 319 9.31 -13.78 -3.74
C TRP A 319 10.14 -14.64 -2.81
N ASP A 320 10.09 -14.34 -1.51
CA ASP A 320 10.54 -15.29 -0.51
C ASP A 320 9.79 -16.60 -0.76
N ASN A 321 10.52 -17.64 -1.15
CA ASN A 321 9.98 -18.99 -1.29
C ASN A 321 9.51 -19.55 0.07
N ASP A 322 9.72 -18.80 1.16
CA ASP A 322 9.23 -18.99 2.50
C ASP A 322 8.43 -17.83 3.13
N ASP A 323 7.88 -16.87 2.33
CA ASP A 323 7.15 -15.65 2.78
C ASP A 323 6.30 -15.92 4.01
N GLN A 324 6.87 -15.70 5.19
CA GLN A 324 6.37 -16.03 6.54
C GLN A 324 5.67 -17.40 6.73
N SER A 325 5.71 -18.26 5.73
CA SER A 325 4.67 -19.21 5.43
C SER A 325 5.23 -20.17 4.39
N ASN A 326 5.23 -21.45 4.75
CA ASN A 326 6.23 -22.41 4.27
C ASN A 326 5.87 -23.06 2.92
N GLY A 327 5.15 -22.35 2.05
CA GLY A 327 4.56 -22.85 0.79
C GLY A 327 3.71 -24.11 0.99
N ASP A 328 3.21 -24.32 2.22
CA ASP A 328 2.17 -25.30 2.55
C ASP A 328 0.98 -24.57 3.21
N GLU A 329 0.84 -23.25 3.03
CA GLU A 329 -0.42 -22.52 3.27
C GLU A 329 -1.51 -23.14 2.41
N ASP A 330 -2.72 -22.96 2.88
CA ASP A 330 -3.93 -23.72 2.57
C ASP A 330 -5.00 -22.90 3.31
N THR A 331 -5.18 -21.64 2.86
CA THR A 331 -5.94 -20.58 3.55
C THR A 331 -7.36 -21.07 3.85
N ASP A 332 -7.99 -21.68 2.85
CA ASP A 332 -9.29 -22.33 2.95
C ASP A 332 -9.29 -23.72 3.66
N GLY A 333 -8.12 -24.33 3.85
CA GLY A 333 -7.94 -25.66 4.43
C GLY A 333 -8.47 -26.84 3.60
N ASP A 334 -8.63 -26.71 2.28
CA ASP A 334 -9.15 -27.74 1.37
C ASP A 334 -8.13 -28.87 1.10
N GLY A 335 -6.85 -28.55 1.29
CA GLY A 335 -5.69 -29.42 1.12
C GLY A 335 -4.95 -29.28 -0.22
N ILE A 336 -5.24 -28.25 -1.01
CA ILE A 336 -4.47 -27.71 -2.13
C ILE A 336 -3.75 -26.47 -1.59
N PRO A 337 -2.42 -26.41 -1.65
CA PRO A 337 -1.75 -25.20 -1.19
C PRO A 337 -2.01 -24.01 -2.12
N ASP A 338 -2.07 -22.81 -1.55
CA ASP A 338 -2.50 -21.56 -2.22
C ASP A 338 -1.78 -21.33 -3.57
N TYR A 339 -0.45 -21.49 -3.64
CA TYR A 339 0.30 -21.41 -4.92
C TYR A 339 -0.10 -22.43 -6.03
N LEU A 340 -0.92 -23.43 -5.72
CA LEU A 340 -1.53 -24.40 -6.65
C LEU A 340 -3.05 -24.31 -6.73
N ASP A 341 -3.65 -23.53 -5.82
CA ASP A 341 -5.05 -23.20 -5.82
C ASP A 341 -5.35 -22.18 -6.94
N LEU A 342 -6.61 -21.99 -7.27
CA LEU A 342 -7.05 -20.94 -8.19
C LEU A 342 -8.08 -20.01 -7.51
N ASP A 343 -8.32 -20.18 -6.21
CA ASP A 343 -9.36 -19.60 -5.35
C ASP A 343 -8.95 -19.89 -3.89
N SER A 344 -7.87 -19.25 -3.42
CA SER A 344 -7.05 -19.67 -2.27
C SER A 344 -7.75 -19.48 -0.91
N ASP A 345 -8.54 -18.43 -0.80
CA ASP A 345 -9.45 -18.13 0.31
C ASP A 345 -10.83 -18.81 0.13
N ASN A 346 -11.14 -19.21 -1.10
CA ASN A 346 -12.27 -20.03 -1.49
C ASN A 346 -13.62 -19.30 -1.29
N ASP A 347 -13.62 -18.00 -1.57
CA ASP A 347 -14.80 -17.14 -1.63
C ASP A 347 -15.58 -17.29 -2.94
N GLY A 348 -14.99 -18.00 -3.91
CA GLY A 348 -15.56 -18.28 -5.22
C GLY A 348 -15.08 -17.35 -6.32
N THR A 349 -14.39 -16.29 -5.98
CA THR A 349 -13.69 -15.39 -6.89
C THR A 349 -12.28 -15.94 -7.09
N PRO A 350 -11.89 -16.25 -8.34
CA PRO A 350 -10.57 -16.85 -8.56
C PRO A 350 -9.46 -15.82 -8.33
N ASP A 351 -8.33 -16.19 -7.70
CA ASP A 351 -7.21 -15.31 -7.33
C ASP A 351 -6.81 -14.28 -8.41
N ILE A 352 -6.85 -14.72 -9.67
CA ILE A 352 -6.52 -13.86 -10.80
C ILE A 352 -7.46 -12.65 -10.95
N ILE A 353 -8.71 -12.76 -10.52
CA ILE A 353 -9.70 -11.70 -10.57
C ILE A 353 -9.46 -10.73 -9.40
N GLU A 354 -9.22 -11.22 -8.18
CA GLU A 354 -8.71 -10.41 -7.06
C GLU A 354 -7.51 -9.59 -7.48
N ASP A 355 -6.51 -10.23 -8.10
CA ASP A 355 -5.29 -9.59 -8.59
C ASP A 355 -5.51 -8.69 -9.84
N GLY A 356 -6.75 -8.27 -10.13
CA GLY A 356 -7.06 -7.32 -11.21
C GLY A 356 -6.88 -7.88 -12.63
N GLY A 357 -6.72 -9.20 -12.75
CA GLY A 357 -6.63 -9.92 -14.01
C GLY A 357 -7.99 -10.08 -14.71
N VAL A 358 -7.98 -10.80 -15.83
CA VAL A 358 -9.20 -11.04 -16.63
C VAL A 358 -9.31 -12.49 -17.02
N ASP A 359 -10.40 -13.13 -16.60
CA ASP A 359 -10.81 -14.46 -17.06
C ASP A 359 -12.16 -14.42 -17.80
N ASN A 360 -12.16 -14.10 -19.10
CA ASN A 360 -13.40 -14.12 -19.89
C ASN A 360 -13.93 -15.54 -20.15
N ASN A 361 -13.16 -16.58 -19.83
CA ASN A 361 -13.49 -17.95 -20.19
C ASN A 361 -13.99 -18.77 -18.98
N GLY A 362 -13.73 -18.28 -17.77
CA GLY A 362 -14.22 -18.79 -16.50
C GLY A 362 -13.57 -20.12 -16.14
N ASP A 363 -12.26 -20.24 -16.35
CA ASP A 363 -11.45 -21.39 -15.96
C ASP A 363 -10.42 -21.08 -14.87
N GLY A 364 -10.59 -19.96 -14.16
CA GLY A 364 -9.73 -19.53 -13.03
C GLY A 364 -8.33 -19.15 -13.49
N ARG A 365 -8.14 -18.85 -14.78
CA ARG A 365 -6.82 -18.65 -15.38
C ARG A 365 -6.84 -17.48 -16.34
N ILE A 366 -5.68 -16.87 -16.53
CA ILE A 366 -5.55 -15.70 -17.39
C ILE A 366 -5.90 -16.02 -18.85
N ASP A 367 -6.79 -15.20 -19.39
CA ASP A 367 -7.13 -15.25 -20.80
C ASP A 367 -6.03 -14.59 -21.65
N ASP A 368 -5.56 -15.30 -22.68
CA ASP A 368 -4.53 -14.84 -23.62
C ASP A 368 -3.09 -14.71 -23.04
N PHE A 369 -2.72 -15.51 -22.02
CA PHE A 369 -1.36 -15.67 -21.43
C PHE A 369 -0.22 -15.40 -22.43
N THR A 370 0.42 -14.24 -22.28
CA THR A 370 1.65 -13.88 -22.99
C THR A 370 2.72 -13.60 -21.97
N ASP A 371 3.53 -14.64 -21.73
CA ASP A 371 4.76 -14.66 -20.94
C ASP A 371 5.94 -14.72 -21.93
N LEU A 372 6.56 -13.58 -22.22
CA LEU A 372 7.52 -13.40 -23.31
C LEU A 372 8.97 -13.34 -22.81
N ASP A 373 9.17 -12.98 -21.55
CA ASP A 373 10.41 -13.02 -20.74
C ASP A 373 10.60 -14.36 -20.03
N GLY A 374 9.54 -15.05 -19.61
CA GLY A 374 9.60 -16.40 -19.04
C GLY A 374 9.49 -16.45 -17.51
N ASP A 375 9.00 -15.38 -16.88
CA ASP A 375 8.91 -15.20 -15.42
C ASP A 375 7.70 -15.91 -14.81
N GLY A 376 6.67 -16.21 -15.60
CA GLY A 376 5.45 -16.86 -15.11
C GLY A 376 4.24 -15.94 -15.00
N ALA A 377 4.42 -14.63 -15.15
CA ALA A 377 3.37 -13.61 -15.23
C ALA A 377 2.94 -13.34 -16.69
N ASP A 378 1.80 -12.65 -16.92
CA ASP A 378 1.42 -12.16 -18.26
C ASP A 378 1.94 -10.74 -18.49
N ASP A 379 2.85 -10.53 -19.45
CA ASP A 379 3.46 -9.22 -19.73
C ASP A 379 2.46 -8.11 -20.13
N ASN A 380 1.17 -8.38 -20.29
CA ASN A 380 0.20 -7.38 -20.75
C ASN A 380 -0.85 -6.98 -19.72
N ASN A 381 -1.00 -7.65 -18.57
CA ASN A 381 -2.12 -7.34 -17.66
C ASN A 381 -2.13 -8.01 -16.25
N MET A 382 -1.00 -8.23 -15.58
CA MET A 382 -1.01 -8.54 -14.15
C MET A 382 -0.67 -7.27 -13.35
N THR A 383 -1.33 -7.05 -12.21
CA THR A 383 -0.77 -6.26 -11.11
C THR A 383 0.38 -7.08 -10.49
N SER A 384 1.05 -6.59 -9.45
CA SER A 384 2.09 -7.35 -8.75
C SER A 384 1.60 -8.67 -8.11
N GLY A 385 0.31 -9.03 -8.24
CA GLY A 385 -0.25 -10.23 -7.62
C GLY A 385 -0.38 -10.11 -6.11
N GLN A 386 -0.41 -8.87 -5.61
CA GLN A 386 -0.51 -8.53 -4.18
C GLN A 386 -1.38 -7.29 -4.04
N LEU A 387 -2.58 -7.32 -4.65
CA LEU A 387 -3.57 -6.31 -4.28
C LEU A 387 -3.96 -6.60 -2.83
N ASP A 388 -3.94 -5.55 -2.02
CA ASP A 388 -4.29 -5.56 -0.59
C ASP A 388 -5.11 -4.28 -0.41
N THR A 389 -6.42 -4.43 -0.46
CA THR A 389 -7.38 -3.32 -0.58
C THR A 389 -7.52 -2.57 0.74
N ASP A 390 -7.47 -3.26 1.87
CA ASP A 390 -7.63 -2.68 3.20
C ASP A 390 -6.29 -2.31 3.87
N GLY A 391 -5.17 -2.87 3.39
CA GLY A 391 -3.82 -2.63 3.87
C GLY A 391 -3.49 -3.34 5.18
N ASP A 392 -4.13 -4.45 5.50
CA ASP A 392 -3.87 -5.22 6.72
C ASP A 392 -2.68 -6.19 6.61
N GLY A 393 -2.21 -6.42 5.38
CA GLY A 393 -1.08 -7.27 5.04
C GLY A 393 -1.47 -8.69 4.62
N VAL A 394 -2.76 -9.00 4.44
CA VAL A 394 -3.25 -10.19 3.73
C VAL A 394 -3.63 -9.75 2.30
N PRO A 395 -3.09 -10.37 1.24
CA PRO A 395 -3.50 -10.05 -0.13
C PRO A 395 -4.98 -10.42 -0.38
N ASP A 396 -5.68 -9.64 -1.21
CA ASP A 396 -7.10 -9.83 -1.54
C ASP A 396 -7.42 -11.29 -1.91
N HIS A 397 -6.55 -12.00 -2.65
CA HIS A 397 -6.77 -13.41 -3.05
C HIS A 397 -6.59 -14.45 -1.92
N GLU A 398 -6.12 -14.02 -0.76
CA GLU A 398 -6.01 -14.83 0.47
C GLU A 398 -6.86 -14.23 1.62
N ASP A 399 -7.53 -13.11 1.37
CA ASP A 399 -8.33 -12.37 2.34
C ASP A 399 -9.81 -12.80 2.22
N LEU A 400 -10.44 -13.09 3.36
CA LEU A 400 -11.85 -13.49 3.41
C LEU A 400 -12.82 -12.29 3.52
N ASP A 401 -12.30 -11.05 3.68
CA ASP A 401 -13.00 -9.78 3.89
C ASP A 401 -12.12 -8.63 3.36
N SER A 402 -11.93 -8.58 2.03
CA SER A 402 -10.87 -7.81 1.35
C SER A 402 -10.92 -6.29 1.56
N ASP A 403 -12.07 -5.70 1.90
CA ASP A 403 -12.18 -4.28 2.27
C ASP A 403 -12.36 -4.05 3.79
N ASN A 404 -12.41 -5.14 4.54
CA ASN A 404 -12.47 -5.23 5.99
C ASN A 404 -13.64 -4.44 6.60
N ASP A 405 -14.76 -4.42 5.89
CA ASP A 405 -16.00 -3.85 6.36
C ASP A 405 -16.73 -4.81 7.32
N GLY A 406 -16.26 -6.06 7.47
CA GLY A 406 -16.82 -7.06 8.36
C GLY A 406 -17.86 -7.99 7.72
N ILE A 407 -18.16 -7.82 6.44
CA ILE A 407 -18.96 -8.71 5.60
C ILE A 407 -17.99 -9.51 4.73
N PRO A 408 -17.98 -10.85 4.82
CA PRO A 408 -17.06 -11.63 3.98
C PRO A 408 -17.38 -11.53 2.48
N ASP A 409 -16.34 -11.63 1.66
CA ASP A 409 -16.40 -11.61 0.19
C ASP A 409 -17.41 -12.62 -0.37
N THR A 410 -17.53 -13.78 0.29
CA THR A 410 -18.55 -14.79 -0.03
C THR A 410 -19.98 -14.26 0.00
N ILE A 411 -20.30 -13.44 1.00
CA ILE A 411 -21.64 -12.88 1.19
C ILE A 411 -21.89 -11.77 0.17
N GLU A 412 -20.88 -10.97 -0.12
CA GLU A 412 -20.94 -9.86 -1.07
C GLU A 412 -21.11 -10.36 -2.50
N ASN A 413 -20.44 -11.46 -2.85
CA ASN A 413 -20.58 -12.11 -4.15
C ASN A 413 -21.84 -13.00 -4.31
N ASP A 414 -22.76 -13.02 -3.32
CA ASP A 414 -23.97 -13.89 -3.29
C ASP A 414 -23.64 -15.38 -3.47
N VAL A 415 -22.53 -15.84 -2.89
CA VAL A 415 -22.17 -17.26 -2.84
C VAL A 415 -22.56 -17.88 -1.48
N PRO A 416 -22.70 -19.22 -1.41
CA PRO A 416 -23.21 -19.85 -0.19
C PRO A 416 -22.18 -19.90 0.94
N ASP A 417 -22.44 -19.20 2.05
CA ASP A 417 -21.78 -19.39 3.34
C ASP A 417 -22.85 -19.51 4.47
N GLU A 418 -23.24 -20.74 4.87
CA GLU A 418 -24.28 -20.91 5.90
C GLU A 418 -23.75 -20.85 7.35
N ASP A 419 -22.44 -21.00 7.58
CA ASP A 419 -21.80 -20.90 8.90
C ASP A 419 -21.07 -19.60 9.21
N GLY A 420 -20.89 -18.71 8.23
CA GLY A 420 -20.31 -17.38 8.42
C GLY A 420 -18.82 -17.45 8.70
N ASP A 421 -18.10 -18.36 8.04
CA ASP A 421 -16.65 -18.51 8.18
C ASP A 421 -15.86 -17.98 6.97
N GLY A 422 -16.52 -17.27 6.06
CA GLY A 422 -15.87 -16.63 4.91
C GLY A 422 -15.60 -17.58 3.75
N ILE A 423 -15.86 -18.88 3.92
CA ILE A 423 -15.50 -19.91 2.94
C ILE A 423 -16.75 -20.54 2.32
N ILE A 424 -16.70 -20.87 1.02
CA ILE A 424 -17.83 -21.51 0.34
C ILE A 424 -18.26 -22.84 1.00
N ASP A 425 -19.56 -22.87 1.28
CA ASP A 425 -20.24 -24.00 1.86
C ASP A 425 -20.62 -25.07 0.80
N ASP A 426 -20.64 -26.36 1.18
CA ASP A 426 -20.90 -27.48 0.25
C ASP A 426 -19.91 -27.59 -0.97
N PHE A 427 -18.69 -27.05 -0.84
CA PHE A 427 -17.60 -27.03 -1.84
C PHE A 427 -17.42 -28.32 -2.66
N THR A 428 -17.22 -28.16 -3.97
CA THR A 428 -17.04 -29.23 -4.96
C THR A 428 -16.00 -28.89 -6.00
N ASP A 429 -14.80 -29.45 -5.83
CA ASP A 429 -13.78 -29.53 -6.88
C ASP A 429 -13.70 -30.96 -7.49
N VAL A 430 -14.02 -31.10 -8.79
CA VAL A 430 -13.89 -32.38 -9.52
C VAL A 430 -12.53 -32.52 -10.24
N ASP A 431 -11.83 -31.41 -10.46
CA ASP A 431 -10.67 -31.24 -11.33
C ASP A 431 -9.35 -31.37 -10.58
N GLY A 432 -9.34 -30.98 -9.31
CA GLY A 432 -8.16 -30.83 -8.49
C GLY A 432 -7.46 -29.49 -8.69
N ASP A 433 -8.20 -28.43 -8.98
CA ASP A 433 -7.66 -27.09 -9.27
C ASP A 433 -8.18 -25.97 -8.37
N GLY A 434 -8.72 -26.30 -7.19
CA GLY A 434 -8.96 -25.30 -6.14
C GLY A 434 -10.28 -24.53 -6.24
N LEU A 435 -10.70 -24.18 -7.46
CA LEU A 435 -11.95 -23.45 -7.71
C LEU A 435 -13.23 -24.31 -7.59
N ASP A 436 -14.31 -23.77 -6.96
CA ASP A 436 -15.60 -24.47 -6.86
C ASP A 436 -16.30 -24.65 -8.24
N ASP A 437 -16.61 -25.90 -8.61
CA ASP A 437 -17.28 -26.22 -9.89
C ASP A 437 -18.73 -25.68 -10.02
N ASN A 438 -19.40 -25.38 -8.90
CA ASN A 438 -20.82 -25.04 -8.87
C ASN A 438 -21.08 -23.54 -8.73
N ASN A 439 -20.18 -22.80 -8.09
CA ASN A 439 -20.34 -21.40 -7.71
C ASN A 439 -19.14 -20.49 -8.10
N PRO A 440 -18.53 -20.62 -9.30
CA PRO A 440 -17.42 -19.72 -9.65
C PRO A 440 -17.93 -18.31 -10.02
N THR A 441 -17.35 -17.30 -9.40
CA THR A 441 -17.58 -15.87 -9.59
C THR A 441 -16.68 -15.35 -10.70
N ILE A 442 -17.14 -15.48 -11.95
CA ILE A 442 -16.35 -15.05 -13.14
C ILE A 442 -16.47 -13.52 -13.39
N ILE A 443 -17.47 -12.90 -12.78
CA ILE A 443 -17.71 -11.47 -12.80
C ILE A 443 -18.21 -11.16 -11.39
N PRO A 444 -17.36 -10.58 -10.53
CA PRO A 444 -17.75 -10.11 -9.22
C PRO A 444 -19.01 -9.25 -9.26
N LEU A 445 -19.75 -9.22 -8.15
CA LEU A 445 -20.90 -8.34 -8.04
C LEU A 445 -20.43 -6.87 -8.02
N ASP A 446 -21.25 -5.99 -8.56
CA ASP A 446 -21.01 -4.54 -8.68
C ASP A 446 -22.40 -3.92 -8.69
N THR A 447 -22.93 -3.68 -7.49
CA THR A 447 -24.34 -3.43 -7.22
C THR A 447 -24.75 -2.04 -7.71
N ASP A 448 -23.93 -1.01 -7.49
CA ASP A 448 -24.18 0.35 -7.92
C ASP A 448 -23.72 0.65 -9.38
N GLY A 449 -22.80 -0.16 -9.92
CA GLY A 449 -22.29 -0.07 -11.28
C GLY A 449 -21.20 0.99 -11.49
N ASP A 450 -20.46 1.38 -10.44
CA ASP A 450 -19.39 2.37 -10.51
C ASP A 450 -18.04 1.80 -11.02
N GLY A 451 -17.88 0.48 -10.92
CA GLY A 451 -16.75 -0.28 -11.40
C GLY A 451 -15.76 -0.76 -10.33
N ILE A 452 -16.07 -0.55 -9.04
CA ILE A 452 -15.49 -1.26 -7.91
C ILE A 452 -16.42 -2.46 -7.62
N PRO A 453 -15.91 -3.69 -7.51
CA PRO A 453 -16.70 -4.83 -7.05
C PRO A 453 -17.18 -4.67 -5.61
N ASP A 454 -18.33 -5.28 -5.27
CA ASP A 454 -18.92 -5.21 -3.92
C ASP A 454 -17.89 -5.61 -2.84
N TYR A 455 -17.15 -6.72 -3.03
CA TYR A 455 -16.12 -7.18 -2.07
C TYR A 455 -14.92 -6.25 -1.85
N LEU A 456 -14.84 -5.15 -2.61
CA LEU A 456 -13.82 -4.11 -2.48
C LEU A 456 -14.44 -2.73 -2.20
N ASP A 457 -15.75 -2.64 -1.99
CA ASP A 457 -16.52 -1.39 -1.93
C ASP A 457 -17.29 -1.22 -0.62
N LEU A 458 -16.79 -0.33 0.24
CA LEU A 458 -17.37 0.03 1.55
C LEU A 458 -18.80 0.62 1.52
N ASP A 459 -19.43 0.79 0.35
CA ASP A 459 -20.79 1.33 0.09
C ASP A 459 -21.33 0.70 -1.22
N SER A 460 -21.52 -0.62 -1.24
CA SER A 460 -21.82 -1.46 -2.41
C SER A 460 -23.00 -0.98 -3.27
N ASP A 461 -24.02 -0.36 -2.66
CA ASP A 461 -25.20 0.13 -3.38
C ASP A 461 -25.19 1.64 -3.68
N GLY A 462 -24.17 2.34 -3.19
CA GLY A 462 -23.85 3.73 -3.46
C GLY A 462 -24.89 4.71 -2.93
N ASP A 463 -25.57 4.37 -1.85
CA ASP A 463 -26.61 5.19 -1.22
C ASP A 463 -26.04 6.18 -0.17
N GLY A 464 -24.80 5.95 0.28
CA GLY A 464 -24.07 6.77 1.24
C GLY A 464 -24.17 6.32 2.70
N ILE A 465 -24.75 5.16 2.98
CA ILE A 465 -24.62 4.38 4.20
C ILE A 465 -23.53 3.33 3.91
N SER A 466 -22.58 3.12 4.83
CA SER A 466 -21.53 2.13 4.59
C SER A 466 -22.03 0.71 4.90
N ASP A 467 -21.46 -0.26 4.21
CA ASP A 467 -21.88 -1.65 4.25
C ASP A 467 -21.81 -2.24 5.67
N ILE A 468 -20.74 -1.98 6.43
CA ILE A 468 -20.63 -2.28 7.87
C ILE A 468 -21.82 -1.78 8.71
N ILE A 469 -22.40 -0.61 8.40
CA ILE A 469 -23.54 -0.05 9.15
C ILE A 469 -24.82 -0.81 8.80
N GLU A 470 -25.01 -1.13 7.53
CA GLU A 470 -26.18 -1.85 7.02
C GLU A 470 -26.15 -3.33 7.40
N GLY A 471 -24.96 -3.94 7.39
CA GLY A 471 -24.65 -5.24 7.97
C GLY A 471 -24.93 -5.32 9.49
N GLY A 472 -25.11 -4.17 10.15
CA GLY A 472 -25.47 -4.05 11.56
C GLY A 472 -24.27 -4.04 12.51
N GLY A 473 -23.11 -3.72 11.97
CA GLY A 473 -21.84 -3.57 12.65
C GLY A 473 -21.67 -2.23 13.37
N VAL A 474 -20.42 -1.88 13.64
CA VAL A 474 -20.06 -0.64 14.35
C VAL A 474 -18.91 0.01 13.64
N ASP A 475 -19.13 1.23 13.15
CA ASP A 475 -18.09 2.15 12.69
C ASP A 475 -18.20 3.46 13.50
N ASN A 476 -17.32 3.67 14.49
CA ASN A 476 -17.32 4.92 15.26
C ASN A 476 -16.50 6.05 14.59
N ASP A 477 -15.70 5.74 13.58
CA ASP A 477 -14.77 6.63 12.88
C ASP A 477 -15.44 7.34 11.72
N GLY A 478 -16.38 6.63 11.07
CA GLY A 478 -16.95 6.97 9.79
C GLY A 478 -15.97 6.70 8.64
N ASP A 479 -15.14 5.67 8.73
CA ASP A 479 -14.20 5.26 7.68
C ASP A 479 -14.67 4.04 6.86
N GLY A 480 -15.80 3.42 7.23
CA GLY A 480 -16.38 2.28 6.51
C GLY A 480 -15.85 0.92 6.93
N VAL A 481 -14.76 0.87 7.71
CA VAL A 481 -14.06 -0.36 8.11
C VAL A 481 -14.51 -0.81 9.49
N ILE A 482 -14.43 -2.12 9.76
CA ILE A 482 -14.85 -2.68 11.04
C ILE A 482 -13.97 -2.21 12.21
N ASP A 483 -14.66 -1.73 13.24
CA ASP A 483 -14.04 -1.07 14.37
C ASP A 483 -13.60 -2.10 15.45
N ASN A 484 -12.32 -2.10 15.82
CA ASN A 484 -11.68 -3.09 16.72
C ASN A 484 -11.42 -4.48 16.11
N PHE A 485 -11.13 -4.53 14.80
CA PHE A 485 -10.58 -5.69 14.11
C PHE A 485 -9.49 -6.42 14.94
N ASP A 486 -9.63 -7.75 15.04
CA ASP A 486 -8.72 -8.65 15.75
C ASP A 486 -8.56 -9.93 14.93
N ASP A 487 -7.71 -9.91 13.91
CA ASP A 487 -7.28 -11.14 13.24
C ASP A 487 -6.09 -11.78 13.98
N ALA A 488 -6.32 -12.93 14.61
CA ALA A 488 -5.28 -13.69 15.31
C ALA A 488 -4.84 -14.94 14.53
N ASN A 489 -5.48 -15.24 13.41
CA ASN A 489 -5.33 -16.41 12.57
C ASN A 489 -4.49 -16.09 11.34
N GLY A 490 -4.51 -14.84 10.87
CA GLY A 490 -3.87 -14.42 9.62
C GLY A 490 -4.73 -14.74 8.41
N ASP A 491 -6.06 -14.68 8.50
CA ASP A 491 -6.98 -15.01 7.39
C ASP A 491 -7.85 -13.84 6.95
N GLY A 492 -7.43 -12.60 7.27
CA GLY A 492 -8.10 -11.36 6.82
C GLY A 492 -9.47 -11.08 7.48
N PHE A 493 -10.09 -12.07 8.15
CA PHE A 493 -11.42 -11.91 8.75
C PHE A 493 -11.43 -11.69 10.27
N ASP A 494 -12.35 -10.86 10.78
CA ASP A 494 -12.45 -10.59 12.24
C ASP A 494 -12.84 -11.85 13.05
N ASP A 495 -11.90 -12.30 13.89
CA ASP A 495 -11.96 -13.47 14.78
C ASP A 495 -13.07 -13.35 15.86
N ASN A 496 -13.74 -12.19 15.96
CA ASN A 496 -14.93 -11.99 16.79
C ASN A 496 -16.27 -12.40 16.14
N ASP A 497 -16.20 -13.07 14.99
CA ASP A 497 -17.29 -13.36 14.06
C ASP A 497 -17.80 -12.02 13.45
N GLY A 498 -17.64 -11.81 12.13
CA GLY A 498 -18.12 -10.64 11.39
C GLY A 498 -19.63 -10.41 11.45
N VAL A 499 -20.18 -9.62 10.53
CA VAL A 499 -21.62 -9.32 10.51
C VAL A 499 -22.40 -10.34 9.68
N ILE A 500 -23.66 -10.58 10.08
CA ILE A 500 -24.60 -11.33 9.23
C ILE A 500 -25.59 -10.30 8.71
N PRO A 501 -25.48 -9.91 7.43
CA PRO A 501 -26.30 -8.84 6.91
C PRO A 501 -27.81 -9.11 7.03
N PRO A 502 -28.60 -8.13 7.49
CA PRO A 502 -30.05 -8.19 7.44
C PRO A 502 -30.59 -8.12 6.00
N ASP A 503 -31.84 -8.58 5.85
CA ASP A 503 -32.70 -8.41 4.68
C ASP A 503 -34.05 -7.97 5.25
N THR A 504 -34.21 -6.65 5.36
CA THR A 504 -35.24 -6.00 6.19
C THR A 504 -36.63 -6.20 5.62
N ASP A 505 -36.79 -6.10 4.30
CA ASP A 505 -38.07 -6.25 3.62
C ASP A 505 -38.39 -7.73 3.22
N GLY A 506 -37.37 -8.58 3.13
CA GLY A 506 -37.47 -9.99 2.77
C GLY A 506 -37.58 -10.27 1.27
N ASP A 507 -37.07 -9.38 0.41
CA ASP A 507 -37.07 -9.55 -1.04
C ASP A 507 -35.96 -10.50 -1.55
N GLY A 508 -34.94 -10.71 -0.71
CA GLY A 508 -33.80 -11.57 -0.93
C GLY A 508 -32.52 -10.86 -1.34
N LYS A 509 -32.45 -9.53 -1.22
CA LYS A 509 -31.23 -8.72 -1.30
C LYS A 509 -30.90 -8.26 0.13
N PRO A 510 -29.66 -8.42 0.61
CA PRO A 510 -29.25 -7.82 1.88
C PRO A 510 -29.34 -6.30 1.84
N ASP A 511 -29.49 -5.68 3.02
CA ASP A 511 -29.68 -4.23 3.16
C ASP A 511 -28.52 -3.45 2.48
N PHE A 512 -27.25 -3.85 2.68
CA PHE A 512 -26.06 -3.23 2.05
C PHE A 512 -26.01 -3.31 0.50
N GLN A 513 -26.87 -4.12 -0.12
CA GLN A 513 -26.99 -4.23 -1.58
C GLN A 513 -28.36 -3.76 -2.07
N ASP A 514 -29.13 -3.05 -1.24
CA ASP A 514 -30.50 -2.65 -1.54
C ASP A 514 -30.86 -1.20 -1.20
N VAL A 515 -30.83 -0.36 -2.23
CA VAL A 515 -31.15 1.08 -2.23
C VAL A 515 -32.52 1.53 -1.67
N ASP A 516 -33.36 0.62 -1.17
CA ASP A 516 -34.69 0.81 -0.57
C ASP A 516 -34.96 -0.36 0.40
N SER A 517 -34.13 -0.48 1.45
CA SER A 517 -34.04 -1.63 2.37
C SER A 517 -35.35 -2.03 3.05
N ASP A 518 -36.31 -1.11 3.16
CA ASP A 518 -37.61 -1.37 3.78
C ASP A 518 -38.80 -1.42 2.78
N ASP A 519 -38.51 -1.19 1.49
CA ASP A 519 -39.37 -1.28 0.31
C ASP A 519 -40.64 -0.41 0.42
N ASP A 520 -40.50 0.74 1.07
CA ASP A 520 -41.56 1.72 1.27
C ASP A 520 -41.65 2.76 0.14
N GLY A 521 -40.57 2.89 -0.64
CA GLY A 521 -40.49 3.71 -1.84
C GLY A 521 -39.95 5.13 -1.65
N VAL A 522 -39.41 5.45 -0.47
CA VAL A 522 -38.25 6.36 -0.36
C VAL A 522 -36.99 5.56 -0.70
N LEU A 523 -35.84 6.22 -0.89
CA LEU A 523 -34.58 5.51 -1.11
C LEU A 523 -33.73 5.78 0.12
N ASP A 524 -32.89 4.84 0.48
CA ASP A 524 -32.09 4.89 1.71
C ASP A 524 -31.18 6.15 1.72
N GLN A 525 -30.60 6.52 0.57
CA GLN A 525 -29.88 7.79 0.38
C GLN A 525 -30.67 9.07 0.72
N ASP A 526 -32.00 9.04 0.56
CA ASP A 526 -32.91 10.16 0.84
C ASP A 526 -33.37 10.15 2.33
N GLU A 527 -33.05 9.08 3.08
CA GLU A 527 -33.39 8.82 4.49
C GLU A 527 -32.18 8.83 5.43
N ASN A 528 -30.97 8.62 4.92
CA ASN A 528 -29.75 8.54 5.73
C ASN A 528 -29.44 9.84 6.53
N ASP A 529 -29.47 11.02 5.89
CA ASP A 529 -29.19 12.34 6.51
C ASP A 529 -30.30 13.36 6.15
N VAL A 530 -31.52 13.07 6.59
CA VAL A 530 -32.72 13.88 6.32
C VAL A 530 -32.53 15.33 6.78
N ASP A 531 -31.87 15.55 7.92
CA ASP A 531 -31.70 16.88 8.50
C ASP A 531 -30.52 17.69 7.87
N GLY A 532 -29.66 17.00 7.13
CA GLY A 532 -28.56 17.54 6.33
C GLY A 532 -27.43 18.10 7.19
N ASP A 533 -27.23 17.55 8.39
CA ASP A 533 -26.15 17.95 9.29
C ASP A 533 -24.84 17.19 9.07
N GLY A 534 -24.87 16.17 8.21
CA GLY A 534 -23.74 15.33 7.83
C GLY A 534 -23.42 14.23 8.85
N HIS A 535 -24.40 13.80 9.65
CA HIS A 535 -24.30 12.66 10.55
C HIS A 535 -25.56 11.78 10.43
N GLY A 536 -25.55 10.83 9.51
CA GLY A 536 -26.53 9.74 9.46
C GLY A 536 -25.99 8.46 10.15
N PRO A 537 -26.78 7.37 10.19
CA PRO A 537 -28.20 7.32 9.80
C PRO A 537 -29.11 8.04 10.81
N ASP A 538 -30.12 8.76 10.32
CA ASP A 538 -31.14 9.44 11.13
C ASP A 538 -32.20 8.46 11.71
N ASP A 539 -32.78 8.81 12.87
CA ASP A 539 -33.87 8.09 13.56
C ASP A 539 -34.90 9.14 14.04
N THR A 540 -35.89 9.42 13.20
CA THR A 540 -36.81 10.56 13.31
C THR A 540 -37.70 10.49 14.56
N ASP A 541 -38.23 9.31 14.90
CA ASP A 541 -39.10 9.13 16.06
C ASP A 541 -38.36 8.74 17.37
N GLY A 542 -37.10 8.28 17.25
CA GLY A 542 -36.24 7.88 18.34
C GLY A 542 -36.57 6.52 18.95
N ASP A 543 -37.18 5.60 18.19
CA ASP A 543 -37.52 4.26 18.66
C ASP A 543 -36.34 3.25 18.58
N GLY A 544 -35.29 3.63 17.84
CA GLY A 544 -34.05 2.90 17.67
C GLY A 544 -33.98 2.04 16.41
N ILE A 545 -34.89 2.22 15.47
CA ILE A 545 -34.78 1.77 14.07
C ILE A 545 -34.45 3.03 13.25
N PRO A 546 -33.35 3.05 12.47
CA PRO A 546 -33.07 4.13 11.55
C PRO A 546 -34.16 4.33 10.49
N ASP A 547 -34.28 5.54 9.96
CA ASP A 547 -35.35 5.90 9.01
C ASP A 547 -35.34 4.98 7.76
N TYR A 548 -34.17 4.68 7.19
CA TYR A 548 -34.03 3.77 6.02
C TYR A 548 -34.47 2.31 6.27
N LEU A 549 -34.71 1.92 7.53
CA LEU A 549 -35.20 0.60 7.93
C LEU A 549 -36.61 0.64 8.54
N ASP A 550 -37.28 1.80 8.59
CA ASP A 550 -38.56 1.99 9.26
C ASP A 550 -39.68 2.51 8.37
N VAL A 551 -40.58 1.59 7.96
CA VAL A 551 -41.78 1.86 7.14
C VAL A 551 -42.81 2.89 7.69
N ASP A 552 -42.58 3.51 8.85
CA ASP A 552 -43.40 4.50 9.56
C ASP A 552 -42.49 5.45 10.37
N ASP A 553 -41.54 6.13 9.71
CA ASP A 553 -40.38 6.87 10.28
C ASP A 553 -40.75 7.87 11.38
N ASP A 554 -41.95 8.47 11.30
CA ASP A 554 -42.43 9.45 12.28
C ASP A 554 -43.34 8.84 13.38
N ALA A 555 -43.66 7.55 13.24
CA ALA A 555 -44.55 6.74 14.04
C ALA A 555 -45.93 7.37 14.32
N ASP A 556 -46.49 8.09 13.35
CA ASP A 556 -47.85 8.64 13.43
C ASP A 556 -48.93 7.54 13.23
N GLY A 557 -48.53 6.40 12.64
CA GLY A 557 -49.36 5.24 12.35
C GLY A 557 -49.91 5.19 10.92
N ILE A 558 -49.32 5.93 10.00
CA ILE A 558 -49.52 5.90 8.55
C ILE A 558 -48.17 5.53 7.94
N LEU A 559 -48.11 4.42 7.20
CA LEU A 559 -46.84 4.02 6.59
C LEU A 559 -46.36 5.09 5.59
N THR A 560 -45.06 5.36 5.59
CA THR A 560 -44.34 6.35 4.78
C THR A 560 -44.72 6.28 3.29
N MET A 561 -44.78 5.08 2.71
CA MET A 561 -45.29 4.83 1.34
C MET A 561 -46.66 5.49 1.01
N ASN A 562 -47.50 5.73 2.02
CA ASN A 562 -48.84 6.30 1.85
C ASN A 562 -48.87 7.83 1.96
N GLU A 563 -47.74 8.45 2.30
CA GLU A 563 -47.61 9.88 2.59
C GLU A 563 -46.79 10.60 1.52
N LEU A 564 -45.89 9.89 0.83
CA LEU A 564 -45.02 10.42 -0.23
C LEU A 564 -45.72 11.39 -1.21
N ASP A 565 -46.84 10.98 -1.82
CA ASP A 565 -47.57 11.84 -2.77
C ASP A 565 -49.08 11.52 -2.74
N GLU A 566 -49.76 11.93 -1.66
CA GLU A 566 -51.22 11.77 -1.49
C GLU A 566 -51.98 12.33 -2.72
N ASN A 567 -51.41 13.37 -3.35
CA ASN A 567 -52.09 14.18 -4.35
C ASN A 567 -51.79 13.78 -5.81
N LYS A 568 -50.77 12.94 -6.01
CA LYS A 568 -50.28 12.39 -7.28
C LYS A 568 -49.78 13.45 -8.26
N ASP A 569 -49.19 14.54 -7.78
CA ASP A 569 -48.61 15.58 -8.65
C ASP A 569 -47.10 15.45 -8.89
N GLY A 570 -46.49 14.39 -8.35
CA GLY A 570 -45.10 14.00 -8.54
C GLY A 570 -44.13 14.81 -7.69
N PHE A 571 -44.57 15.30 -6.54
CA PHE A 571 -43.76 15.99 -5.55
C PHE A 571 -44.11 15.42 -4.17
N LEU A 572 -43.09 15.30 -3.31
CA LEU A 572 -43.29 14.98 -1.90
C LEU A 572 -44.26 15.97 -1.27
N ASP A 573 -45.27 15.47 -0.57
CA ASP A 573 -46.24 16.32 0.11
C ASP A 573 -45.59 16.90 1.38
N ASP A 574 -45.55 18.24 1.48
CA ASP A 574 -45.28 19.04 2.69
C ASP A 574 -46.49 19.98 2.83
N CYS A 575 -47.52 19.52 3.53
CA CYS A 575 -48.81 20.19 3.52
C CYS A 575 -48.83 21.47 4.38
N ASP A 576 -47.97 21.48 5.38
CA ASP A 576 -47.78 22.47 6.43
C ASP A 576 -46.92 23.67 5.93
N GLN A 577 -45.98 23.38 5.03
CA GLN A 577 -44.96 24.26 4.46
C GLN A 577 -43.94 24.77 5.47
N ASP A 578 -43.57 23.96 6.45
CA ASP A 578 -42.46 24.25 7.34
C ASP A 578 -41.12 23.68 6.86
N GLY A 579 -41.16 22.76 5.89
CA GLY A 579 -40.01 22.22 5.18
C GLY A 579 -39.68 20.77 5.51
N THR A 580 -40.41 20.13 6.43
CA THR A 580 -40.33 18.69 6.68
C THR A 580 -41.36 17.97 5.80
N PRO A 581 -40.98 16.93 5.04
CA PRO A 581 -41.93 16.10 4.31
C PRO A 581 -42.96 15.43 5.23
N ASP A 582 -44.17 15.17 4.72
CA ASP A 582 -45.27 14.61 5.51
C ASP A 582 -44.93 13.22 6.13
N TYR A 583 -44.02 12.42 5.54
CA TYR A 583 -43.61 11.11 6.07
C TYR A 583 -42.63 11.18 7.26
N LEU A 584 -42.05 12.36 7.51
CA LEU A 584 -41.15 12.65 8.64
C LEU A 584 -41.81 13.61 9.66
N ASP A 585 -43.11 13.90 9.52
CA ASP A 585 -43.83 14.90 10.32
C ASP A 585 -44.97 14.29 11.18
N PRO A 586 -44.69 13.97 12.48
CA PRO A 586 -45.64 13.31 13.36
C PRO A 586 -46.86 14.16 13.76
N ASP A 587 -46.93 15.43 13.34
CA ASP A 587 -48.07 16.34 13.53
C ASP A 587 -48.81 16.59 12.18
N PRO A 588 -49.36 15.55 11.53
CA PRO A 588 -49.82 15.61 10.15
C PRO A 588 -50.93 16.64 9.93
N CYS A 589 -50.96 17.18 8.71
CA CYS A 589 -51.91 18.12 8.11
C CYS A 589 -53.29 18.30 8.79
N GLU A 590 -53.73 19.55 8.98
CA GLU A 590 -55.15 19.82 9.26
C GLU A 590 -56.05 19.30 8.10
N LEU A 591 -56.96 18.37 8.39
CA LEU A 591 -57.92 17.78 7.43
C LEU A 591 -58.57 18.85 6.53
N THR A 592 -58.15 18.92 5.26
CA THR A 592 -58.57 19.95 4.31
C THR A 592 -59.26 19.34 3.09
N ILE A 593 -60.53 19.72 2.90
CA ILE A 593 -61.36 19.21 1.80
C ILE A 593 -61.44 20.27 0.68
N PRO A 594 -61.00 19.97 -0.56
CA PRO A 594 -61.02 20.96 -1.63
C PRO A 594 -62.42 21.25 -2.14
N ASP A 595 -62.59 22.44 -2.72
CA ASP A 595 -63.85 22.92 -3.30
C ASP A 595 -63.97 22.69 -4.82
N VAL A 596 -62.86 22.37 -5.50
CA VAL A 596 -62.77 22.21 -6.97
C VAL A 596 -61.83 21.06 -7.35
N ILE A 597 -62.17 20.31 -8.41
CA ILE A 597 -61.24 19.43 -9.14
C ILE A 597 -61.23 19.77 -10.64
N THR A 598 -60.11 19.56 -11.31
CA THR A 598 -59.87 19.86 -12.74
C THR A 598 -59.39 18.64 -13.54
N PRO A 599 -60.11 17.48 -13.55
CA PRO A 599 -59.73 16.26 -14.27
C PRO A 599 -59.56 16.45 -15.80
N ASN A 600 -58.37 16.91 -16.20
CA ASN A 600 -57.96 17.25 -17.56
C ASN A 600 -56.70 16.47 -18.00
N GLY A 601 -56.07 15.72 -17.08
CA GLY A 601 -54.88 14.92 -17.32
C GLY A 601 -53.59 15.72 -17.38
N ASP A 602 -53.52 16.87 -16.69
CA ASP A 602 -52.31 17.67 -16.53
C ASP A 602 -51.54 17.37 -15.22
N GLY A 603 -52.00 16.38 -14.45
CA GLY A 603 -51.42 15.96 -13.17
C GLY A 603 -51.88 16.82 -12.00
N LYS A 604 -52.58 17.95 -12.23
CA LYS A 604 -52.93 18.90 -11.16
C LYS A 604 -54.42 18.88 -10.87
N ASN A 605 -54.78 18.53 -9.62
CA ASN A 605 -56.17 18.42 -9.15
C ASN A 605 -57.03 17.51 -10.05
N ASP A 606 -56.43 16.48 -10.65
CA ASP A 606 -57.14 15.51 -11.47
C ASP A 606 -58.04 14.60 -10.61
N TYR A 607 -57.68 14.43 -9.34
CA TYR A 607 -58.39 13.65 -8.33
C TYR A 607 -58.99 14.52 -7.24
N PHE A 608 -59.98 13.99 -6.54
CA PHE A 608 -60.51 14.60 -5.31
C PHE A 608 -59.72 14.12 -4.10
N VAL A 609 -58.57 14.77 -3.93
CA VAL A 609 -57.64 14.55 -2.82
C VAL A 609 -58.15 15.30 -1.60
N ILE A 610 -58.33 14.62 -0.47
CA ILE A 610 -58.61 15.23 0.83
C ILE A 610 -57.32 15.16 1.63
N LYS A 611 -56.62 16.29 1.80
CA LYS A 611 -55.38 16.34 2.58
C LYS A 611 -55.63 15.98 4.04
N GLY A 612 -54.75 15.18 4.64
CA GLY A 612 -54.85 14.68 6.01
C GLY A 612 -55.95 13.64 6.19
N ILE A 613 -56.34 12.93 5.11
CA ILE A 613 -57.31 11.84 5.21
C ILE A 613 -56.65 10.52 5.65
N GLY A 614 -55.32 10.39 5.48
CA GLY A 614 -54.48 9.28 5.95
C GLY A 614 -54.72 8.93 7.42
N GLN A 615 -54.71 9.93 8.31
CA GLN A 615 -55.03 9.87 9.75
C GLN A 615 -56.38 9.18 10.09
N TYR A 616 -57.23 8.97 9.08
CA TYR A 616 -58.52 8.35 9.18
C TYR A 616 -58.59 7.07 8.33
N PRO A 617 -57.88 5.99 8.71
CA PRO A 617 -57.78 4.74 7.92
C PRO A 617 -59.12 3.99 7.80
N ASN A 618 -60.13 4.41 8.57
CA ASN A 618 -61.49 3.88 8.52
C ASN A 618 -62.47 4.83 7.81
N SER A 619 -61.95 5.83 7.09
CA SER A 619 -62.76 6.87 6.45
C SER A 619 -63.62 6.30 5.30
N LYS A 620 -64.88 6.73 5.26
CA LYS A 620 -65.89 6.29 4.29
C LYS A 620 -66.56 7.49 3.64
N ILE A 621 -66.53 7.55 2.32
CA ILE A 621 -67.11 8.60 1.50
C ILE A 621 -68.13 8.07 0.49
N GLN A 622 -69.18 8.86 0.27
CA GLN A 622 -70.10 8.71 -0.85
C GLN A 622 -70.24 10.02 -1.58
N MET A 623 -70.15 9.99 -2.91
CA MET A 623 -70.33 11.16 -3.77
C MET A 623 -71.60 11.04 -4.58
N PHE A 624 -72.31 12.15 -4.72
CA PHE A 624 -73.63 12.23 -5.31
C PHE A 624 -73.68 13.30 -6.39
N ASN A 625 -74.36 13.01 -7.49
CA ASN A 625 -74.74 14.04 -8.45
C ASN A 625 -75.90 14.91 -7.92
N ARG A 626 -76.21 16.01 -8.62
CA ARG A 626 -77.30 16.95 -8.27
C ARG A 626 -78.70 16.34 -8.13
N TRP A 627 -78.90 15.09 -8.57
CA TRP A 627 -80.17 14.37 -8.45
C TRP A 627 -80.19 13.38 -7.28
N GLY A 628 -79.09 13.28 -6.51
CA GLY A 628 -78.95 12.38 -5.37
C GLY A 628 -78.58 10.95 -5.74
N ASN A 629 -78.11 10.69 -6.98
CA ASN A 629 -77.56 9.38 -7.33
C ASN A 629 -76.08 9.34 -6.98
N ILE A 630 -75.64 8.23 -6.40
CA ILE A 630 -74.23 7.97 -6.09
C ILE A 630 -73.44 7.85 -7.40
N VAL A 631 -72.27 8.50 -7.44
CA VAL A 631 -71.31 8.43 -8.55
C VAL A 631 -69.97 7.81 -8.13
N TYR A 632 -69.66 7.84 -6.83
CA TYR A 632 -68.51 7.18 -6.20
C TYR A 632 -68.87 6.77 -4.77
N SER A 633 -68.31 5.66 -4.30
CA SER A 633 -68.46 5.17 -2.92
C SER A 633 -67.33 4.21 -2.59
N ASN A 634 -66.75 4.31 -1.39
CA ASN A 634 -65.83 3.32 -0.82
C ASN A 634 -66.44 2.54 0.37
N LEU A 635 -67.75 2.66 0.63
CA LEU A 635 -68.42 1.97 1.74
C LEU A 635 -68.32 0.44 1.69
N ASP A 636 -68.12 -0.09 0.49
CA ASP A 636 -67.95 -1.51 0.19
C ASP A 636 -66.50 -1.90 -0.08
N LYS A 637 -65.56 -0.95 0.00
CA LYS A 637 -64.11 -1.20 -0.05
C LYS A 637 -63.58 -1.39 1.38
N ASP A 638 -62.56 -2.23 1.52
CA ASP A 638 -61.76 -2.33 2.74
C ASP A 638 -60.83 -1.10 2.81
N GLY A 639 -60.42 -0.68 4.02
CA GLY A 639 -59.59 0.52 4.23
C GLY A 639 -60.33 1.87 4.14
N GLY A 640 -59.56 2.96 4.19
CA GLY A 640 -60.04 4.35 4.18
C GLY A 640 -60.49 4.84 2.80
N TYR A 641 -60.71 6.14 2.67
CA TYR A 641 -60.74 6.79 1.36
C TYR A 641 -59.30 7.01 0.89
N GLN A 642 -59.03 6.72 -0.37
CA GLN A 642 -57.67 6.63 -0.92
C GLN A 642 -57.44 7.70 -2.01
N ASN A 643 -58.09 8.85 -1.88
CA ASN A 643 -58.00 9.98 -2.83
C ASN A 643 -58.24 9.63 -4.33
N ASP A 644 -58.94 8.53 -4.62
CA ASP A 644 -59.02 7.88 -5.95
C ASP A 644 -60.19 8.34 -6.85
N TRP A 645 -60.87 9.45 -6.53
CA TRP A 645 -61.99 9.91 -7.36
C TRP A 645 -61.55 10.90 -8.44
N ASP A 646 -61.34 10.37 -9.65
CA ASP A 646 -60.95 11.04 -10.89
C ASP A 646 -62.05 11.91 -11.58
N GLY A 647 -63.13 12.22 -10.87
CA GLY A 647 -64.27 12.92 -11.46
C GLY A 647 -65.05 12.10 -12.50
N THR A 648 -64.91 10.77 -12.54
CA THR A 648 -65.76 9.88 -13.36
C THR A 648 -66.82 9.16 -12.52
N ASN A 649 -67.78 8.52 -13.21
CA ASN A 649 -68.78 7.68 -12.57
C ASN A 649 -68.21 6.28 -12.32
N GLN A 650 -67.78 6.05 -11.08
CA GLN A 650 -67.20 4.80 -10.61
C GLN A 650 -68.23 3.92 -9.86
N TYR A 651 -69.48 4.37 -9.70
CA TYR A 651 -70.51 3.63 -8.95
C TYR A 651 -71.69 3.16 -9.81
N GLY A 652 -71.97 1.85 -9.76
CA GLY A 652 -73.11 1.22 -10.45
C GLY A 652 -72.88 0.90 -11.94
N MET A 653 -73.93 0.43 -12.63
CA MET A 653 -73.86 0.06 -14.06
C MET A 653 -73.77 1.30 -14.97
N THR A 654 -72.65 1.42 -15.68
CA THR A 654 -72.40 2.44 -16.71
C THR A 654 -72.63 1.89 -18.12
N VAL A 655 -73.16 2.72 -19.03
CA VAL A 655 -73.29 2.43 -20.46
C VAL A 655 -72.67 3.60 -21.24
N GLY A 656 -71.45 3.44 -21.76
CA GLY A 656 -70.70 4.48 -22.45
C GLY A 656 -69.51 5.00 -21.64
N ASN A 657 -69.02 6.21 -21.98
CA ASN A 657 -67.96 6.92 -21.28
C ASN A 657 -68.40 7.24 -19.82
N ARG A 658 -67.51 6.99 -18.85
CA ARG A 658 -67.73 7.22 -17.40
C ARG A 658 -67.65 8.70 -17.02
N GLU A 659 -67.24 9.59 -17.91
CA GLU A 659 -67.13 11.03 -17.64
C GLU A 659 -68.40 11.65 -17.07
N LEU A 660 -68.22 12.39 -15.98
CA LEU A 660 -69.28 13.18 -15.37
C LEU A 660 -69.34 14.59 -15.98
N PRO A 661 -70.54 15.17 -16.15
CA PRO A 661 -70.67 16.54 -16.63
C PRO A 661 -70.10 17.57 -15.64
N VAL A 662 -69.46 18.62 -16.17
CA VAL A 662 -69.07 19.82 -15.40
C VAL A 662 -70.24 20.31 -14.53
N GLY A 663 -69.97 20.52 -13.25
CA GLY A 663 -70.96 20.97 -12.29
C GLY A 663 -70.67 20.56 -10.85
N THR A 664 -71.63 20.88 -9.98
CA THR A 664 -71.54 20.59 -8.55
C THR A 664 -71.99 19.16 -8.22
N TYR A 665 -71.16 18.48 -7.44
CA TYR A 665 -71.41 17.18 -6.82
C TYR A 665 -71.40 17.36 -5.29
N PHE A 666 -72.02 16.44 -4.57
CA PHE A 666 -72.14 16.49 -3.11
C PHE A 666 -71.47 15.27 -2.52
N TYR A 667 -70.82 15.42 -1.36
CA TYR A 667 -70.22 14.28 -0.66
C TYR A 667 -70.76 14.16 0.76
N VAL A 668 -70.71 12.92 1.26
CA VAL A 668 -70.88 12.60 2.68
C VAL A 668 -69.66 11.80 3.08
N LEU A 669 -68.86 12.35 3.98
CA LEU A 669 -67.63 11.76 4.51
C LEU A 669 -67.85 11.38 5.99
N GLN A 670 -67.42 10.19 6.35
CA GLN A 670 -67.33 9.68 7.70
C GLN A 670 -65.87 9.38 7.97
N LEU A 671 -65.27 9.95 9.00
CA LEU A 671 -63.84 9.74 9.29
C LEU A 671 -63.57 8.38 9.97
N GLY A 672 -64.56 7.81 10.67
CA GLY A 672 -64.42 6.48 11.27
C GLY A 672 -63.90 6.49 12.72
N ASP A 673 -63.39 7.63 13.18
CA ASP A 673 -63.00 7.96 14.57
C ASP A 673 -64.21 8.18 15.53
N GLY A 674 -65.43 8.22 15.00
CA GLY A 674 -66.66 8.51 15.75
C GLY A 674 -67.10 9.98 15.73
N SER A 675 -66.40 10.84 14.99
CA SER A 675 -66.81 12.22 14.69
C SER A 675 -68.15 12.31 13.92
N GLU A 676 -68.70 13.52 13.84
CA GLU A 676 -69.93 13.75 13.07
C GLU A 676 -69.67 13.69 11.56
N LEU A 677 -70.64 13.15 10.80
CA LEU A 677 -70.57 13.09 9.34
C LEU A 677 -70.35 14.48 8.71
N ILE A 678 -69.26 14.61 7.95
CA ILE A 678 -68.93 15.80 7.18
C ILE A 678 -69.71 15.76 5.86
N LYS A 679 -70.30 16.90 5.49
CA LYS A 679 -71.13 17.03 4.29
C LYS A 679 -70.80 18.32 3.56
N GLY A 680 -70.48 18.21 2.29
CA GLY A 680 -70.13 19.36 1.47
C GLY A 680 -70.48 19.17 0.01
N TYR A 681 -69.84 19.99 -0.82
CA TYR A 681 -69.96 19.91 -2.26
C TYR A 681 -68.59 20.13 -2.90
N ILE A 682 -68.41 19.61 -4.10
CA ILE A 682 -67.23 19.78 -4.93
C ILE A 682 -67.66 20.26 -6.32
N TYR A 683 -66.90 21.16 -6.93
CA TYR A 683 -67.13 21.59 -8.30
C TYR A 683 -66.18 20.89 -9.27
N LEU A 684 -66.73 20.06 -10.16
CA LEU A 684 -65.97 19.43 -11.23
C LEU A 684 -65.93 20.36 -12.44
N THR A 685 -64.72 20.71 -12.88
CA THR A 685 -64.45 21.40 -14.16
C THR A 685 -63.36 20.64 -14.95
N LYS A 686 -63.17 20.98 -16.21
CA LYS A 686 -62.15 20.40 -17.10
C LYS A 686 -61.45 21.50 -17.86
#